data_AF-A0A4R8PYI1-F1
#
_entry.id   AF-A0A4R8PYI1-F1
#
_cell.length_a   1.000
_cell.length_b   1.000
_cell.length_c   1.000
_cell.angle_alpha   90.00
_cell.angle_beta   90.00
_cell.angle_gamma   90.00
#
_symmetry.space_group_name_H-M   'P 1'
#
loop_
_entity.id
_entity.type
_entity.pdbx_description
1 polymer ?
#
loop_
_entity_poly.entity_id
_entity_poly.type
_entity_poly.pdbx_seq_one_letter_code
_entity_poly.pdbx_strand_id
1 'polypeptide(L)'
;MTENSWQFAVKTGEEQVRLRVSRRATPAATQQAGHRHWYLDLEPDYQQASEDSLFVIGLHEITVARDLLEQLVRQDPSQATILRLAFAGTPGTIIRPDFLSYRLHDCEEVLLVESFLHPLSHVVSSSPDQAQHVRTSADLASLLQTSVGGLLARSASTSRALRAHLDSECAKRLSIPWTVSRPLARKRVFWVQGRANIDASRQFYQAALALGITLVVLDEPGHWLEDDNGPHAHYREAFLPVSIAADDGLAQRVVDAVRAYPHPVHGVVCISDVRLPLVAHACEVLGLPTSSSEAYYKAGNKGTSRQVEAAASGGGTDDDGFVVRSAADLDDALAAKQGRLRYPLVVKPCTGWNSDCVVKVRDEPELRAAVVRASQRHASSAARSTSVVVEPYVDGPEIDANFVVLDGAVLFCDVTDDFPCSGDLPGTEGTEAANFMETLMDVPSALPREEKRVMRDALAGSIERLGFRSGVFHCEARVRGSGARYVVDPADGLLDLRVREDGAPGEASCFLHEVNARTPGYINCVAALLAHGVDYYAVRLLLSLGPEGDDRVRALSQPFLHGEPQYVLGISVLAPTKSGVMGSDDAVREFLDANPDLKRHVVHYQTVKEKGEVVQGPDSSELWCVGYVIVASREGRRECLKLDREVRKRFDYKLLEE
;
A
#
# COMPACT_ATOMS: atom_id res chain seq x y z
N MET A 1 16.92 22.33 -33.33
CA MET A 1 18.18 21.59 -33.47
C MET A 1 17.84 20.30 -34.18
N THR A 2 18.42 20.06 -35.35
CA THR A 2 18.15 18.88 -36.20
C THR A 2 18.41 17.60 -35.41
N GLU A 3 17.36 16.81 -35.18
CA GLU A 3 17.47 15.46 -34.63
C GLU A 3 18.28 14.61 -35.61
N ASN A 4 19.53 14.27 -35.27
CA ASN A 4 20.28 13.25 -36.00
C ASN A 4 19.66 11.88 -35.71
N SER A 5 18.57 11.57 -36.42
CA SER A 5 17.98 10.23 -36.48
C SER A 5 18.90 9.31 -37.29
N TRP A 6 19.16 8.11 -36.79
CA TRP A 6 19.90 7.07 -37.50
C TRP A 6 19.10 5.77 -37.50
N GLN A 7 19.46 4.84 -38.39
CA GLN A 7 18.74 3.59 -38.62
C GLN A 7 19.68 2.39 -38.50
N PHE A 8 19.11 1.25 -38.14
CA PHE A 8 19.78 -0.04 -38.16
C PHE A 8 18.76 -1.14 -38.45
N ALA A 9 19.21 -2.37 -38.73
CA ALA A 9 18.32 -3.51 -38.90
C ALA A 9 18.55 -4.57 -37.82
N VAL A 10 17.45 -5.10 -37.30
CA VAL A 10 17.44 -6.25 -36.39
C VAL A 10 17.12 -7.50 -37.20
N LYS A 11 17.98 -8.51 -37.14
CA LYS A 11 17.80 -9.78 -37.84
C LYS A 11 17.17 -10.83 -36.92
N THR A 12 16.02 -11.38 -37.35
CA THR A 12 15.23 -12.42 -36.66
C THR A 12 15.13 -13.66 -37.54
N GLY A 13 16.11 -14.57 -37.44
CA GLY A 13 16.20 -15.69 -38.38
C GLY A 13 16.55 -15.20 -39.80
N GLU A 14 15.67 -15.38 -40.77
CA GLU A 14 15.85 -14.90 -42.15
C GLU A 14 15.31 -13.47 -42.37
N GLU A 15 14.44 -12.99 -41.49
CA GLU A 15 13.81 -11.67 -41.61
C GLU A 15 14.69 -10.55 -41.04
N GLN A 16 14.58 -9.36 -41.63
CA GLN A 16 15.22 -8.15 -41.13
C GLN A 16 14.18 -7.04 -40.98
N VAL A 17 14.07 -6.51 -39.77
CA VAL A 17 13.20 -5.37 -39.48
C VAL A 17 14.06 -4.14 -39.24
N ARG A 18 13.78 -3.08 -40.00
CA ARG A 18 14.49 -1.81 -39.91
C ARG A 18 13.94 -1.01 -38.73
N LEU A 19 14.82 -0.49 -37.88
CA LEU A 19 14.47 0.37 -36.76
C LEU A 19 15.10 1.75 -36.93
N ARG A 20 14.32 2.79 -36.64
CA ARG A 20 14.74 4.19 -36.61
C ARG A 20 14.87 4.65 -35.17
N VAL A 21 15.99 5.31 -34.88
CA VAL A 21 16.17 6.06 -33.64
C VAL A 21 15.60 7.47 -33.83
N SER A 22 14.49 7.75 -33.16
CA SER A 22 13.70 8.95 -33.43
C SER A 22 13.87 10.05 -32.39
N ARG A 23 14.36 9.76 -31.17
CA ARG A 23 14.58 10.80 -30.17
C ARG A 23 15.56 10.43 -29.07
N ARG A 24 16.20 11.46 -28.52
CA ARG A 24 16.98 11.43 -27.29
C ARG A 24 16.57 12.60 -26.43
N ALA A 25 15.90 12.34 -25.32
CA ALA A 25 15.32 13.40 -24.51
C ALA A 25 15.65 13.25 -23.03
N THR A 26 15.91 14.38 -22.39
CA THR A 26 15.90 14.53 -20.95
C THR A 26 14.60 15.24 -20.58
N PRO A 27 13.68 14.62 -19.81
CA PRO A 27 12.46 15.28 -19.41
C PRO A 27 12.75 16.57 -18.61
N ALA A 28 12.06 17.66 -18.92
CA ALA A 28 12.30 18.95 -18.25
C ALA A 28 11.96 18.89 -16.75
N ALA A 29 10.92 18.16 -16.37
CA ALA A 29 10.49 17.98 -14.98
C ALA A 29 11.54 17.27 -14.12
N THR A 30 12.32 16.37 -14.72
CA THR A 30 13.28 15.56 -13.96
C THR A 30 14.59 16.32 -13.76
N GLN A 31 14.98 17.16 -14.73
CA GLN A 31 16.02 18.16 -14.53
C GLN A 31 15.66 19.16 -13.40
N GLN A 32 14.40 19.60 -13.31
CA GLN A 32 13.95 20.52 -12.26
C GLN A 32 13.98 19.90 -10.86
N ALA A 33 13.72 18.59 -10.75
CA ALA A 33 13.86 17.83 -9.50
C ALA A 33 15.32 17.41 -9.18
N GLY A 34 16.29 17.78 -10.03
CA GLY A 34 17.70 17.40 -9.87
C GLY A 34 18.03 15.97 -10.29
N HIS A 35 17.07 15.22 -10.84
CA HIS A 35 17.25 13.86 -11.34
C HIS A 35 17.69 13.88 -12.80
N ARG A 36 18.85 13.29 -13.09
CA ARG A 36 19.37 13.18 -14.46
C ARG A 36 19.06 11.79 -14.99
N HIS A 37 18.10 11.68 -15.91
CA HIS A 37 17.87 10.48 -16.70
C HIS A 37 17.39 10.86 -18.10
N TRP A 38 17.57 9.97 -19.07
CA TRP A 38 17.18 10.23 -20.45
C TRP A 38 16.62 8.97 -21.12
N TYR A 39 15.93 9.19 -22.24
CA TYR A 39 15.27 8.14 -23.00
C TYR A 39 15.80 8.05 -24.43
N LEU A 40 15.90 6.83 -24.95
CA LEU A 40 16.13 6.53 -26.37
C LEU A 40 14.89 5.82 -26.92
N ASP A 41 14.26 6.41 -27.92
CA ASP A 41 13.08 5.82 -28.56
C ASP A 41 13.48 5.13 -29.88
N LEU A 42 13.04 3.88 -30.03
CA LEU A 42 13.20 3.05 -31.22
C LEU A 42 11.82 2.79 -31.83
N GLU A 43 11.70 2.97 -33.15
CA GLU A 43 10.47 2.73 -33.91
C GLU A 43 10.75 1.85 -35.12
N PRO A 44 9.83 0.96 -35.50
CA PRO A 44 9.92 0.27 -36.78
C PRO A 44 9.84 1.27 -37.94
N ASP A 45 10.71 1.11 -38.94
CA ASP A 45 10.74 1.92 -40.14
C ASP A 45 10.28 1.11 -41.35
N TYR A 46 9.01 1.29 -41.71
CA TYR A 46 8.38 0.56 -42.81
C TYR A 46 8.54 1.25 -44.17
N GLN A 47 9.22 2.41 -44.25
CA GLN A 47 9.43 3.14 -45.50
C GLN A 47 10.76 2.75 -46.20
N GLN A 48 10.74 2.61 -47.53
CA GLN A 48 11.95 2.37 -48.33
C GLN A 48 12.74 3.67 -48.58
N ALA A 49 13.94 3.81 -47.99
CA ALA A 49 14.98 4.78 -48.38
C ALA A 49 16.41 4.28 -48.02
N SER A 50 17.46 4.93 -48.57
CA SER A 50 18.81 4.42 -48.93
C SER A 50 19.64 3.65 -47.88
N GLU A 51 20.46 2.71 -48.37
CA GLU A 51 21.35 1.79 -47.62
C GLU A 51 22.57 2.44 -46.91
N ASP A 52 22.84 3.73 -47.14
CA ASP A 52 24.16 4.34 -46.94
C ASP A 52 24.65 4.52 -45.48
N SER A 53 23.95 3.98 -44.47
CA SER A 53 24.41 3.99 -43.06
C SER A 53 23.82 2.91 -42.16
N LEU A 54 23.32 1.81 -42.75
CA LEU A 54 22.63 0.74 -42.03
C LEU A 54 23.61 -0.38 -41.61
N PHE A 55 23.77 -0.62 -40.32
CA PHE A 55 24.36 -1.87 -39.81
C PHE A 55 23.26 -2.85 -39.38
N VAL A 56 23.59 -4.15 -39.40
CA VAL A 56 22.68 -5.24 -39.00
C VAL A 56 23.17 -5.82 -37.67
N ILE A 57 22.24 -6.09 -36.76
CA ILE A 57 22.50 -6.80 -35.51
C ILE A 57 21.54 -7.99 -35.40
N GLY A 58 22.07 -9.19 -35.14
CA GLY A 58 21.24 -10.35 -34.83
C GLY A 58 20.64 -10.24 -33.43
N LEU A 59 19.37 -10.63 -33.25
CA LEU A 59 18.76 -10.69 -31.91
C LEU A 59 19.57 -11.52 -30.91
N HIS A 60 20.25 -12.56 -31.40
CA HIS A 60 21.12 -13.43 -30.58
C HIS A 60 22.39 -12.72 -30.07
N GLU A 61 22.80 -11.62 -30.70
CA GLU A 61 23.93 -10.79 -30.26
C GLU A 61 23.53 -9.81 -29.14
N ILE A 62 22.22 -9.65 -28.92
CA ILE A 62 21.64 -8.74 -27.94
C ILE A 62 21.38 -9.50 -26.64
N THR A 63 22.05 -9.08 -25.58
CA THR A 63 21.90 -9.67 -24.23
C THR A 63 20.96 -8.86 -23.33
N VAL A 64 20.88 -7.54 -23.56
CA VAL A 64 20.03 -6.59 -22.81
C VAL A 64 18.94 -6.04 -23.73
N ALA A 65 17.71 -5.90 -23.24
CA ALA A 65 16.54 -5.47 -24.03
C ALA A 65 16.13 -6.41 -25.18
N ARG A 66 16.67 -7.65 -25.20
CA ARG A 66 16.41 -8.62 -26.27
C ARG A 66 14.91 -8.89 -26.42
N ASP A 67 14.23 -9.16 -25.31
CA ASP A 67 12.83 -9.56 -25.31
C ASP A 67 11.94 -8.37 -25.76
N LEU A 68 12.20 -7.15 -25.28
CA LEU A 68 11.53 -5.94 -25.78
C LEU A 68 11.77 -5.69 -27.28
N LEU A 69 12.99 -5.91 -27.78
CA LEU A 69 13.30 -5.76 -29.21
C LEU A 69 12.62 -6.84 -30.05
N GLU A 70 12.60 -8.08 -29.58
CA GLU A 70 11.87 -9.18 -30.22
C GLU A 70 10.37 -8.88 -30.28
N GLN A 71 9.80 -8.29 -29.23
CA GLN A 71 8.39 -7.89 -29.22
C GLN A 71 8.12 -6.69 -30.13
N LEU A 72 9.05 -5.72 -30.20
CA LEU A 72 8.95 -4.57 -31.10
C LEU A 72 8.88 -5.00 -32.57
N VAL A 73 9.79 -5.88 -33.00
CA VAL A 73 9.88 -6.31 -34.41
C VAL A 73 8.70 -7.17 -34.85
N ARG A 74 7.94 -7.74 -33.90
CA ARG A 74 6.71 -8.51 -34.14
C ARG A 74 5.44 -7.65 -34.17
N GLN A 75 5.51 -6.35 -33.89
CA GLN A 75 4.33 -5.49 -33.87
C GLN A 75 3.79 -5.20 -35.27
N ASP A 76 2.47 -5.05 -35.35
CA ASP A 76 1.74 -4.71 -36.56
C ASP A 76 2.07 -3.27 -37.02
N PRO A 77 2.45 -3.05 -38.30
CA PRO A 77 2.66 -1.72 -38.87
C PRO A 77 1.43 -0.80 -38.85
N SER A 78 0.23 -1.33 -38.60
CA SER A 78 -1.01 -0.54 -38.56
C SER A 78 -1.11 0.40 -37.35
N GLN A 79 -0.29 0.21 -36.32
CA GLN A 79 -0.31 1.00 -35.09
C GLN A 79 1.04 1.66 -34.82
N ALA A 80 1.01 2.86 -34.23
CA ALA A 80 2.24 3.49 -33.77
C ALA A 80 2.80 2.68 -32.61
N THR A 81 4.07 2.28 -32.73
CA THR A 81 4.77 1.47 -31.73
C THR A 81 6.10 2.12 -31.38
N ILE A 82 6.37 2.31 -30.09
CA ILE A 82 7.62 2.87 -29.59
C ILE A 82 8.21 1.91 -28.55
N LEU A 83 9.46 1.50 -28.76
CA LEU A 83 10.29 0.95 -27.68
C LEU A 83 11.11 2.09 -27.09
N ARG A 84 10.86 2.41 -25.82
CA ARG A 84 11.57 3.44 -25.07
C ARG A 84 12.54 2.78 -24.09
N LEU A 85 13.83 3.05 -24.26
CA LEU A 85 14.89 2.60 -23.37
C LEU A 85 15.25 3.72 -22.39
N ALA A 86 15.39 3.36 -21.12
CA ALA A 86 15.65 4.28 -20.02
C ALA A 86 17.11 4.22 -19.57
N PHE A 87 17.70 5.39 -19.32
CA PHE A 87 19.11 5.53 -18.98
C PHE A 87 19.31 6.48 -17.80
N ALA A 88 20.13 6.07 -16.83
CA ALA A 88 20.50 6.93 -15.72
C ALA A 88 21.60 7.91 -16.16
N GLY A 89 21.42 9.19 -15.85
CA GLY A 89 22.44 10.23 -16.00
C GLY A 89 23.27 10.46 -14.73
N THR A 90 23.01 9.70 -13.66
CA THR A 90 23.75 9.75 -12.39
C THR A 90 24.22 8.34 -12.05
N PRO A 91 25.53 8.12 -11.82
CA PRO A 91 26.03 6.81 -11.46
C PRO A 91 25.67 6.48 -10.00
N GLY A 92 25.66 5.19 -9.66
CA GLY A 92 25.43 4.75 -8.29
C GLY A 92 24.82 3.37 -8.22
N THR A 93 24.40 2.93 -7.03
CA THR A 93 23.69 1.65 -6.87
C THR A 93 22.19 1.88 -7.05
N ILE A 94 21.52 1.02 -7.82
CA ILE A 94 20.08 1.12 -8.06
C ILE A 94 19.28 1.06 -6.75
N ILE A 95 18.32 1.96 -6.56
CA ILE A 95 17.51 1.98 -5.33
C ILE A 95 16.58 0.77 -5.23
N ARG A 96 16.11 0.28 -6.37
CA ARG A 96 15.19 -0.84 -6.55
C ARG A 96 15.10 -1.15 -8.06
N PRO A 97 15.39 -2.37 -8.53
CA PRO A 97 15.55 -2.66 -9.96
C PRO A 97 14.23 -2.64 -10.74
N ASP A 98 13.12 -3.03 -10.13
CA ASP A 98 11.78 -3.11 -10.73
C ASP A 98 11.00 -1.79 -10.70
N PHE A 99 11.66 -0.65 -10.44
CA PHE A 99 10.98 0.65 -10.29
C PHE A 99 10.21 1.09 -11.53
N LEU A 100 10.66 0.70 -12.73
CA LEU A 100 9.93 0.94 -13.96
C LEU A 100 8.61 0.14 -13.96
N SER A 101 8.69 -1.15 -13.69
CA SER A 101 7.55 -2.08 -13.81
C SER A 101 6.41 -1.72 -12.87
N TYR A 102 6.67 -1.46 -11.59
CA TYR A 102 5.58 -1.17 -10.65
C TYR A 102 5.06 0.27 -10.77
N ARG A 103 5.90 1.26 -11.14
CA ARG A 103 5.45 2.66 -11.26
C ARG A 103 4.77 2.97 -12.59
N LEU A 104 5.06 2.19 -13.64
CA LEU A 104 4.34 2.23 -14.92
C LEU A 104 3.22 1.19 -14.99
N HIS A 105 2.89 0.53 -13.89
CA HIS A 105 1.77 -0.39 -13.83
C HIS A 105 0.47 0.34 -14.22
N ASP A 106 -0.37 -0.32 -15.03
CA ASP A 106 -1.57 0.25 -15.64
C ASP A 106 -1.36 1.57 -16.40
N CYS A 107 -0.15 1.88 -16.87
CA CYS A 107 0.05 3.02 -17.76
C CYS A 107 -0.62 2.74 -19.11
N GLU A 108 -1.59 3.59 -19.50
CA GLU A 108 -2.27 3.43 -20.79
C GLU A 108 -1.26 3.46 -21.94
N GLU A 109 -1.53 2.67 -22.98
CA GLU A 109 -0.68 2.48 -24.17
C GLU A 109 0.65 1.75 -23.91
N VAL A 110 1.06 1.51 -22.66
CA VAL A 110 2.24 0.69 -22.33
C VAL A 110 1.86 -0.79 -22.30
N LEU A 111 2.51 -1.58 -23.16
CA LEU A 111 2.24 -3.02 -23.29
C LEU A 111 3.15 -3.85 -22.38
N LEU A 112 4.43 -3.51 -22.34
CA LEU A 112 5.46 -4.28 -21.63
C LEU A 112 6.45 -3.31 -20.99
N VAL A 113 6.93 -3.67 -19.80
CA VAL A 113 7.98 -2.94 -19.08
C VAL A 113 8.96 -3.95 -18.51
N GLU A 114 10.25 -3.74 -18.77
CA GLU A 114 11.32 -4.64 -18.34
C GLU A 114 12.42 -3.86 -17.63
N SER A 115 12.89 -4.40 -16.51
CA SER A 115 14.13 -3.97 -15.87
C SER A 115 15.28 -4.82 -16.39
N PHE A 116 16.41 -4.19 -16.67
CA PHE A 116 17.63 -4.90 -17.07
C PHE A 116 18.61 -5.08 -15.91
N LEU A 117 18.19 -4.71 -14.70
CA LEU A 117 19.04 -4.70 -13.52
C LEU A 117 18.61 -5.79 -12.54
N HIS A 118 19.58 -6.22 -11.75
CA HIS A 118 19.35 -7.07 -10.60
C HIS A 118 19.39 -6.22 -9.31
N PRO A 119 18.88 -6.74 -8.18
CA PRO A 119 19.00 -6.05 -6.91
C PRO A 119 20.47 -5.68 -6.61
N LEU A 120 20.69 -4.44 -6.19
CA LEU A 120 22.01 -3.88 -5.85
C LEU A 120 22.97 -3.70 -7.04
N SER A 121 22.49 -3.79 -8.29
CA SER A 121 23.31 -3.47 -9.47
C SER A 121 23.89 -2.06 -9.41
N HIS A 122 25.17 -1.93 -9.79
CA HIS A 122 25.79 -0.65 -10.03
C HIS A 122 25.40 -0.15 -11.42
N VAL A 123 24.91 1.09 -11.48
CA VAL A 123 24.50 1.78 -12.70
C VAL A 123 25.57 2.79 -13.07
N VAL A 124 26.04 2.71 -14.31
CA VAL A 124 26.92 3.72 -14.90
C VAL A 124 26.08 4.86 -15.48
N SER A 125 26.54 6.10 -15.32
CA SER A 125 25.89 7.23 -15.96
C SER A 125 26.14 7.21 -17.46
N SER A 126 25.10 7.51 -18.23
CA SER A 126 25.18 7.75 -19.67
C SER A 126 24.60 9.10 -20.04
N SER A 127 24.90 9.56 -21.25
CA SER A 127 24.37 10.81 -21.80
C SER A 127 23.75 10.61 -23.19
N PRO A 128 22.80 11.48 -23.59
CA PRO A 128 22.24 11.50 -24.95
C PRO A 128 23.30 11.58 -26.07
N ASP A 129 24.48 12.13 -25.78
CA ASP A 129 25.58 12.26 -26.74
C ASP A 129 26.22 10.91 -27.07
N GLN A 130 26.23 9.94 -26.15
CA GLN A 130 26.77 8.61 -26.43
C GLN A 130 25.98 7.92 -27.55
N ALA A 131 24.64 8.06 -27.55
CA ALA A 131 23.80 7.56 -28.63
C ALA A 131 24.05 8.24 -29.99
N GLN A 132 24.80 9.35 -30.02
CA GLN A 132 25.18 10.11 -31.23
C GLN A 132 26.34 9.48 -31.98
N HIS A 133 27.11 8.63 -31.28
CA HIS A 133 28.33 8.00 -31.76
C HIS A 133 28.12 6.55 -32.18
N VAL A 134 26.89 6.01 -32.09
CA VAL A 134 26.57 4.65 -32.53
C VAL A 134 26.70 4.55 -34.05
N ARG A 135 27.64 3.73 -34.53
CA ARG A 135 27.87 3.47 -35.96
C ARG A 135 27.92 1.98 -36.30
N THR A 136 28.06 1.12 -35.29
CA THR A 136 28.20 -0.33 -35.43
C THR A 136 27.26 -1.09 -34.47
N SER A 137 27.08 -2.39 -34.72
CA SER A 137 26.35 -3.28 -33.81
C SER A 137 26.98 -3.34 -32.42
N ALA A 138 28.32 -3.29 -32.35
CA ALA A 138 29.05 -3.25 -31.09
C ALA A 138 28.78 -1.96 -30.29
N ASP A 139 28.70 -0.80 -30.95
CA ASP A 139 28.36 0.46 -30.28
C ASP A 139 26.93 0.42 -29.71
N LEU A 140 25.97 -0.12 -30.48
CA LEU A 140 24.60 -0.29 -30.01
C LEU A 140 24.54 -1.25 -28.82
N ALA A 141 25.19 -2.41 -28.90
CA ALA A 141 25.25 -3.37 -27.80
C ALA A 141 25.86 -2.73 -26.54
N SER A 142 26.94 -1.96 -26.68
CA SER A 142 27.55 -1.23 -25.58
C SER A 142 26.62 -0.18 -25.00
N LEU A 143 25.83 0.52 -25.82
CA LEU A 143 24.83 1.47 -25.34
C LEU A 143 23.73 0.75 -24.55
N LEU A 144 23.16 -0.34 -25.10
CA LEU A 144 22.12 -1.12 -24.43
C LEU A 144 22.56 -1.62 -23.05
N GLN A 145 23.82 -2.02 -22.88
CA GLN A 145 24.40 -2.43 -21.59
C GLN A 145 24.39 -1.33 -20.52
N THR A 146 24.25 -0.05 -20.90
CA THR A 146 24.14 1.08 -19.95
C THR A 146 22.69 1.46 -19.63
N SER A 147 21.70 0.84 -20.30
CA SER A 147 20.29 1.09 -20.02
C SER A 147 19.86 0.38 -18.73
N VAL A 148 18.98 1.03 -17.97
CA VAL A 148 18.46 0.49 -16.70
C VAL A 148 17.21 -0.37 -16.90
N GLY A 149 16.57 -0.23 -18.06
CA GLY A 149 15.33 -0.91 -18.42
C GLY A 149 14.69 -0.26 -19.64
N GLY A 150 13.51 -0.72 -20.01
CA GLY A 150 12.74 -0.17 -21.11
C GLY A 150 11.26 -0.51 -21.06
N LEU A 151 10.50 0.11 -21.95
CA LEU A 151 9.08 -0.15 -22.13
C LEU A 151 8.73 -0.23 -23.62
N LEU A 152 7.78 -1.09 -23.96
CA LEU A 152 7.16 -1.14 -25.28
C LEU A 152 5.76 -0.54 -25.16
N ALA A 153 5.45 0.42 -26.02
CA ALA A 153 4.16 1.09 -26.04
C ALA A 153 3.56 1.08 -27.45
N ARG A 154 2.23 1.06 -27.51
CA ARG A 154 1.47 0.97 -28.75
C ARG A 154 0.17 1.75 -28.67
N SER A 155 -0.14 2.48 -29.74
CA SER A 155 -1.37 3.27 -29.83
C SER A 155 -1.90 3.30 -31.26
N ALA A 156 -3.22 3.43 -31.39
CA ALA A 156 -3.87 3.75 -32.66
C ALA A 156 -3.64 5.22 -33.08
N SER A 157 -3.10 6.05 -32.19
CA SER A 157 -2.71 7.43 -32.47
C SER A 157 -1.39 7.51 -33.25
N THR A 158 -0.96 8.72 -33.58
CA THR A 158 0.34 8.94 -34.25
C THR A 158 1.52 8.69 -33.30
N SER A 159 2.69 8.26 -33.81
CA SER A 159 3.91 8.14 -33.01
C SER A 159 4.27 9.42 -32.24
N ARG A 160 3.93 10.59 -32.77
CA ARG A 160 4.14 11.88 -32.08
C ARG A 160 3.26 12.01 -30.84
N ALA A 161 2.00 11.62 -30.94
CA ALA A 161 1.04 11.65 -29.83
C ALA A 161 1.40 10.62 -28.76
N LEU A 162 1.64 9.37 -29.15
CA LEU A 162 2.13 8.31 -28.26
C LEU A 162 3.38 8.74 -27.50
N ARG A 163 4.36 9.35 -28.18
CA ARG A 163 5.57 9.83 -27.53
C ARG A 163 5.33 10.94 -26.52
N ALA A 164 4.45 11.90 -26.84
CA ALA A 164 4.09 12.98 -25.92
C ALA A 164 3.38 12.43 -24.67
N HIS A 165 2.52 11.43 -24.84
CA HIS A 165 1.89 10.70 -23.75
C HIS A 165 2.94 10.00 -22.86
N LEU A 166 3.83 9.21 -23.47
CA LEU A 166 4.91 8.54 -22.73
C LEU A 166 5.82 9.52 -21.98
N ASP A 167 6.09 10.69 -22.55
CA ASP A 167 6.87 11.74 -21.85
C ASP A 167 6.16 12.22 -20.59
N SER A 168 4.85 12.48 -20.70
CA SER A 168 4.02 12.90 -19.57
C SER A 168 4.00 11.83 -18.48
N GLU A 169 3.72 10.58 -18.86
CA GLU A 169 3.62 9.47 -17.91
C GLU A 169 4.98 9.14 -17.27
N CYS A 170 6.06 9.11 -18.04
CA CYS A 170 7.40 8.89 -17.50
C CYS A 170 7.83 10.04 -16.57
N ALA A 171 7.57 11.30 -16.95
CA ALA A 171 7.87 12.45 -16.10
C ALA A 171 7.06 12.44 -14.81
N LYS A 172 5.77 12.07 -14.87
CA LYS A 172 4.91 11.94 -13.70
C LYS A 172 5.37 10.81 -12.80
N ARG A 173 5.54 9.62 -13.34
CA ARG A 173 5.67 8.38 -12.56
C ARG A 173 7.09 8.08 -12.15
N LEU A 174 8.10 8.40 -12.97
CA LEU A 174 9.50 8.05 -12.72
C LEU A 174 10.30 9.21 -12.09
N SER A 175 9.61 10.18 -11.50
CA SER A 175 10.12 11.38 -10.85
C SER A 175 10.79 11.12 -9.49
N ILE A 176 11.56 10.04 -9.39
CA ILE A 176 12.31 9.65 -8.19
C ILE A 176 13.80 9.52 -8.52
N PRO A 177 14.72 9.58 -7.53
CA PRO A 177 16.09 9.13 -7.73
C PRO A 177 16.10 7.67 -8.15
N TRP A 178 16.86 7.30 -9.19
CA TRP A 178 16.99 5.88 -9.59
C TRP A 178 18.14 5.19 -8.86
N THR A 179 19.13 5.96 -8.43
CA THR A 179 20.34 5.46 -7.78
C THR A 179 20.60 6.19 -6.48
N VAL A 180 21.35 5.53 -5.59
CA VAL A 180 22.04 6.16 -4.46
C VAL A 180 23.54 6.21 -4.77
N SER A 181 24.22 7.25 -4.29
CA SER A 181 25.65 7.47 -4.57
C SER A 181 26.57 6.47 -3.86
N ARG A 182 26.13 5.94 -2.70
CA ARG A 182 26.90 4.96 -1.93
C ARG A 182 26.64 3.53 -2.43
N PRO A 183 27.65 2.65 -2.37
CA PRO A 183 27.44 1.22 -2.57
C PRO A 183 26.44 0.65 -1.56
N LEU A 184 25.53 -0.19 -2.03
CA LEU A 184 24.63 -0.97 -1.19
C LEU A 184 25.11 -2.41 -1.09
N ALA A 185 24.93 -3.02 0.08
CA ALA A 185 25.22 -4.42 0.33
C ALA A 185 23.92 -5.19 0.62
N ARG A 186 23.94 -6.50 0.37
CA ARG A 186 22.83 -7.39 0.72
C ARG A 186 22.68 -7.43 2.24
N LYS A 187 21.45 -7.23 2.73
CA LYS A 187 21.11 -7.23 4.16
C LYS A 187 20.18 -8.38 4.48
N ARG A 188 20.23 -8.83 5.73
CA ARG A 188 19.42 -9.94 6.23
C ARG A 188 18.44 -9.42 7.27
N VAL A 189 17.16 -9.69 7.05
CA VAL A 189 16.07 -9.25 7.90
C VAL A 189 15.26 -10.46 8.35
N PHE A 190 15.01 -10.54 9.66
CA PHE A 190 14.09 -11.52 10.22
C PHE A 190 12.65 -11.00 10.11
N TRP A 191 11.76 -11.77 9.50
CA TRP A 191 10.33 -11.47 9.49
C TRP A 191 9.62 -12.35 10.52
N VAL A 192 9.13 -11.73 11.59
CA VAL A 192 8.29 -12.37 12.61
C VAL A 192 6.83 -12.32 12.16
N GLN A 193 6.21 -13.49 12.04
CA GLN A 193 4.87 -13.71 11.46
C GLN A 193 4.80 -13.49 9.93
N GLY A 194 5.16 -14.53 9.17
CA GLY A 194 5.18 -14.63 7.70
C GLY A 194 3.82 -14.61 6.99
N ARG A 195 2.75 -14.25 7.70
CA ARG A 195 1.36 -14.08 7.21
C ARG A 195 0.67 -15.37 6.78
N ALA A 196 -0.65 -15.35 6.73
CA ALA A 196 -1.46 -16.57 6.55
C ALA A 196 -1.23 -17.28 5.20
N ASN A 197 -0.98 -16.53 4.12
CA ASN A 197 -0.78 -17.09 2.78
C ASN A 197 -0.04 -16.09 1.86
N ILE A 198 0.34 -16.54 0.66
CA ILE A 198 1.02 -15.71 -0.33
C ILE A 198 0.13 -14.59 -0.89
N ASP A 199 -1.18 -14.80 -1.04
CA ASP A 199 -2.06 -13.82 -1.67
C ASP A 199 -2.29 -12.58 -0.82
N ALA A 200 -2.20 -12.71 0.51
CA ALA A 200 -2.24 -11.60 1.47
C ALA A 200 -0.87 -11.00 1.81
N SER A 201 0.21 -11.40 1.11
CA SER A 201 1.59 -11.03 1.50
C SER A 201 2.60 -10.93 0.37
N ARG A 202 2.22 -11.24 -0.88
CA ARG A 202 3.11 -11.31 -2.06
C ARG A 202 3.97 -10.06 -2.23
N GLN A 203 3.37 -8.87 -2.09
CA GLN A 203 4.05 -7.60 -2.23
C GLN A 203 5.22 -7.45 -1.25
N PHE A 204 5.09 -7.92 0.00
CA PHE A 204 6.17 -7.85 0.98
C PHE A 204 7.38 -8.70 0.54
N TYR A 205 7.14 -9.96 0.16
CA TYR A 205 8.20 -10.87 -0.26
C TYR A 205 8.87 -10.40 -1.56
N GLN A 206 8.10 -9.91 -2.52
CA GLN A 206 8.62 -9.33 -3.76
C GLN A 206 9.44 -8.06 -3.51
N ALA A 207 8.97 -7.18 -2.62
CA ALA A 207 9.71 -6.00 -2.20
C ALA A 207 11.05 -6.37 -1.56
N ALA A 208 11.10 -7.37 -0.68
CA ALA A 208 12.34 -7.81 -0.06
C ALA A 208 13.36 -8.30 -1.11
N LEU A 209 12.93 -9.15 -2.05
CA LEU A 209 13.79 -9.63 -3.15
C LEU A 209 14.32 -8.47 -4.00
N ALA A 210 13.43 -7.58 -4.45
CA ALA A 210 13.78 -6.41 -5.25
C ALA A 210 14.74 -5.47 -4.51
N LEU A 211 14.58 -5.33 -3.19
CA LEU A 211 15.45 -4.50 -2.39
C LEU A 211 16.84 -5.10 -2.15
N GLY A 212 17.07 -6.37 -2.51
CA GLY A 212 18.29 -7.09 -2.19
C GLY A 212 18.36 -7.48 -0.71
N ILE A 213 17.21 -7.72 -0.08
CA ILE A 213 17.09 -8.19 1.29
C ILE A 213 16.91 -9.70 1.29
N THR A 214 17.71 -10.39 2.09
CA THR A 214 17.57 -11.79 2.41
C THR A 214 16.64 -11.94 3.60
N LEU A 215 15.53 -12.68 3.45
CA LEU A 215 14.58 -12.90 4.53
C LEU A 215 14.85 -14.21 5.27
N VAL A 216 14.77 -14.16 6.59
CA VAL A 216 14.59 -15.33 7.45
C VAL A 216 13.22 -15.21 8.08
N VAL A 217 12.37 -16.23 7.93
CA VAL A 217 11.00 -16.19 8.45
C VAL A 217 10.94 -16.93 9.77
N LEU A 218 10.40 -16.29 10.80
CA LEU A 218 10.15 -16.86 12.13
C LEU A 218 8.64 -16.97 12.33
N ASP A 219 8.11 -18.19 12.35
CA ASP A 219 6.67 -18.45 12.47
C ASP A 219 6.37 -19.82 13.10
N GLU A 220 5.10 -20.10 13.35
CA GLU A 220 4.61 -21.36 13.93
C GLU A 220 5.01 -22.58 13.06
N PRO A 221 5.29 -23.74 13.69
CA PRO A 221 5.41 -25.00 12.96
C PRO A 221 4.15 -25.31 12.14
N GLY A 222 4.32 -25.84 10.94
CA GLY A 222 3.26 -26.12 9.97
C GLY A 222 2.90 -24.96 9.04
N HIS A 223 3.60 -23.82 9.13
CA HIS A 223 3.38 -22.67 8.26
C HIS A 223 3.67 -22.99 6.78
N TRP A 224 2.96 -22.36 5.83
CA TRP A 224 3.07 -22.63 4.38
C TRP A 224 4.45 -22.33 3.77
N LEU A 225 5.30 -21.62 4.52
CA LEU A 225 6.71 -21.40 4.16
C LEU A 225 7.67 -22.39 4.80
N GLU A 226 7.26 -23.31 5.66
CA GLU A 226 8.20 -24.20 6.34
C GLU A 226 8.93 -25.16 5.38
N ASP A 227 8.25 -25.63 4.32
CA ASP A 227 8.85 -26.55 3.35
C ASP A 227 9.90 -25.85 2.45
N ASP A 228 11.16 -26.28 2.56
CA ASP A 228 12.28 -25.80 1.74
C ASP A 228 12.17 -26.18 0.26
N ASN A 229 11.33 -27.15 -0.09
CA ASN A 229 11.04 -27.54 -1.48
C ASN A 229 9.70 -27.00 -1.96
N GLY A 230 9.00 -26.20 -1.13
CA GLY A 230 7.72 -25.61 -1.47
C GLY A 230 7.84 -24.60 -2.61
N PRO A 231 6.73 -24.30 -3.32
CA PRO A 231 6.73 -23.39 -4.48
C PRO A 231 7.18 -21.96 -4.13
N HIS A 232 7.16 -21.60 -2.85
CA HIS A 232 7.48 -20.27 -2.34
C HIS A 232 8.76 -20.22 -1.48
N ALA A 233 9.52 -21.32 -1.39
CA ALA A 233 10.75 -21.37 -0.62
C ALA A 233 11.77 -20.30 -1.06
N HIS A 234 11.78 -19.97 -2.36
CA HIS A 234 12.67 -18.96 -2.95
C HIS A 234 12.52 -17.53 -2.39
N TYR A 235 11.44 -17.24 -1.64
CA TYR A 235 11.26 -15.93 -1.00
C TYR A 235 12.08 -15.74 0.29
N ARG A 236 12.62 -16.82 0.86
CA ARG A 236 13.37 -16.81 2.12
C ARG A 236 14.66 -17.60 2.00
N GLU A 237 15.63 -17.28 2.84
CA GLU A 237 16.83 -18.08 3.04
C GLU A 237 16.59 -19.24 4.00
N ALA A 238 15.82 -19.00 5.06
CA ALA A 238 15.50 -20.00 6.06
C ALA A 238 14.13 -19.73 6.69
N PHE A 239 13.48 -20.81 7.13
CA PHE A 239 12.33 -20.78 8.01
C PHE A 239 12.75 -21.33 9.38
N LEU A 240 12.40 -20.61 10.44
CA LEU A 240 12.69 -20.99 11.82
C LEU A 240 11.35 -21.28 12.52
N PRO A 241 11.04 -22.56 12.80
CA PRO A 241 9.79 -22.94 13.46
C PRO A 241 9.86 -22.57 14.95
N VAL A 242 9.17 -21.50 15.34
CA VAL A 242 9.14 -20.96 16.70
C VAL A 242 7.76 -20.39 16.97
N SER A 243 7.23 -20.61 18.17
CA SER A 243 5.95 -19.98 18.52
C SER A 243 6.04 -18.46 18.50
N ILE A 244 5.12 -17.85 17.77
CA ILE A 244 4.93 -16.41 17.65
C ILE A 244 3.73 -15.93 18.45
N ALA A 245 3.29 -16.70 19.46
CA ALA A 245 2.32 -16.23 20.43
C ALA A 245 2.77 -14.89 21.03
N ALA A 246 1.87 -13.91 21.08
CA ALA A 246 2.13 -12.59 21.64
C ALA A 246 2.05 -12.61 23.18
N ASP A 247 2.89 -13.45 23.78
CA ASP A 247 3.08 -13.59 25.22
C ASP A 247 4.40 -12.94 25.67
N ASP A 248 4.63 -12.88 26.98
CA ASP A 248 5.84 -12.30 27.58
C ASP A 248 7.14 -13.00 27.12
N GLY A 249 7.04 -14.22 26.56
CA GLY A 249 8.17 -14.99 26.08
C GLY A 249 8.60 -14.67 24.64
N LEU A 250 7.77 -13.99 23.84
CA LEU A 250 8.05 -13.76 22.42
C LEU A 250 9.35 -13.00 22.19
N ALA A 251 9.62 -11.96 22.97
CA ALA A 251 10.83 -11.15 22.82
C ALA A 251 12.09 -12.01 22.99
N GLN A 252 12.12 -12.86 24.03
CA GLN A 252 13.24 -13.77 24.27
C GLN A 252 13.39 -14.80 23.16
N ARG A 253 12.29 -15.37 22.66
CA ARG A 253 12.31 -16.31 21.52
C ARG A 253 12.92 -15.68 20.27
N VAL A 254 12.59 -14.42 19.96
CA VAL A 254 13.18 -13.68 18.84
C VAL A 254 14.67 -13.42 19.08
N VAL A 255 15.06 -13.00 20.30
CA VAL A 255 16.47 -12.78 20.69
C VAL A 255 17.29 -14.06 20.51
N ASP A 256 16.78 -15.20 20.97
CA ASP A 256 17.45 -16.49 20.89
C ASP A 256 17.59 -16.94 19.43
N ALA A 257 16.53 -16.80 18.63
CA ALA A 257 16.56 -17.14 17.21
C ALA A 257 17.59 -16.31 16.44
N VAL A 258 17.66 -14.99 16.69
CA VAL A 258 18.65 -14.11 16.05
C VAL A 258 20.07 -14.43 16.49
N ARG A 259 20.31 -14.66 17.79
CA ARG A 259 21.65 -14.99 18.33
C ARG A 259 22.15 -16.35 17.87
N ALA A 260 21.26 -17.32 17.70
CA ALA A 260 21.61 -18.66 17.22
C ALA A 260 21.83 -18.72 15.71
N TYR A 261 21.43 -17.69 14.95
CA TYR A 261 21.53 -17.70 13.49
C TYR A 261 23.01 -17.58 13.04
N PRO A 262 23.48 -18.43 12.11
CA PRO A 262 24.90 -18.52 11.76
C PRO A 262 25.44 -17.34 10.93
N HIS A 263 24.58 -16.41 10.53
CA HIS A 263 24.94 -15.28 9.68
C HIS A 263 24.52 -13.93 10.27
N PRO A 264 25.19 -12.83 9.92
CA PRO A 264 24.83 -11.50 10.41
C PRO A 264 23.38 -11.15 10.09
N VAL A 265 22.66 -10.68 11.12
CA VAL A 265 21.29 -10.16 11.05
C VAL A 265 21.34 -8.65 11.19
N HIS A 266 20.62 -7.95 10.33
CA HIS A 266 20.69 -6.49 10.21
C HIS A 266 19.39 -5.78 10.61
N GLY A 267 18.30 -6.51 10.72
CA GLY A 267 17.00 -6.00 11.13
C GLY A 267 16.04 -7.12 11.49
N VAL A 268 15.02 -6.77 12.27
CA VAL A 268 13.86 -7.62 12.53
C VAL A 268 12.62 -6.79 12.22
N VAL A 269 11.65 -7.39 11.56
CA VAL A 269 10.42 -6.73 11.14
C VAL A 269 9.21 -7.57 11.53
N CYS A 270 8.18 -6.87 11.99
CA CYS A 270 6.85 -7.39 12.23
C CYS A 270 5.83 -6.33 11.75
N ILE A 271 4.62 -6.77 11.42
CA ILE A 271 3.49 -5.93 11.02
C ILE A 271 2.19 -6.34 11.75
N SER A 272 2.31 -6.84 12.98
CA SER A 272 1.19 -7.22 13.83
C SER A 272 1.19 -6.40 15.11
N ASP A 273 0.09 -5.67 15.35
CA ASP A 273 -0.02 -4.70 16.44
C ASP A 273 0.30 -5.31 17.80
N VAL A 274 -0.22 -6.51 18.09
CA VAL A 274 0.01 -7.21 19.36
C VAL A 274 1.44 -7.76 19.52
N ARG A 275 2.19 -7.94 18.44
CA ARG A 275 3.57 -8.46 18.47
C ARG A 275 4.62 -7.36 18.40
N LEU A 276 4.27 -6.20 17.83
CA LEU A 276 5.20 -5.10 17.61
C LEU A 276 5.94 -4.65 18.86
N PRO A 277 5.29 -4.43 20.02
CA PRO A 277 6.01 -4.05 21.24
C PRO A 277 7.06 -5.08 21.67
N LEU A 278 6.73 -6.38 21.54
CA LEU A 278 7.59 -7.49 21.93
C LEU A 278 8.77 -7.67 20.96
N VAL A 279 8.53 -7.51 19.66
CA VAL A 279 9.57 -7.55 18.63
C VAL A 279 10.50 -6.33 18.73
N ALA A 280 9.94 -5.14 18.99
CA ALA A 280 10.75 -3.96 19.26
C ALA A 280 11.61 -4.14 20.51
N HIS A 281 11.08 -4.76 21.57
CA HIS A 281 11.87 -5.09 22.75
C HIS A 281 13.01 -6.06 22.43
N ALA A 282 12.77 -7.07 21.59
CA ALA A 282 13.84 -7.94 21.10
C ALA A 282 14.92 -7.15 20.33
N CYS A 283 14.53 -6.21 19.46
CA CYS A 283 15.47 -5.33 18.77
C CYS A 283 16.30 -4.48 19.74
N GLU A 284 15.70 -3.92 20.79
CA GLU A 284 16.41 -3.18 21.84
C GLU A 284 17.49 -4.04 22.51
N VAL A 285 17.18 -5.29 22.85
CA VAL A 285 18.12 -6.25 23.45
C VAL A 285 19.24 -6.65 22.47
N LEU A 286 18.94 -6.71 21.17
CA LEU A 286 19.89 -7.07 20.12
C LEU A 286 20.72 -5.88 19.60
N GLY A 287 20.36 -4.64 19.96
CA GLY A 287 20.95 -3.43 19.40
C GLY A 287 20.60 -3.22 17.92
N LEU A 288 19.46 -3.76 17.46
CA LEU A 288 18.99 -3.61 16.08
C LEU A 288 18.08 -2.37 15.92
N PRO A 289 18.03 -1.75 14.72
CA PRO A 289 17.20 -0.58 14.49
C PRO A 289 15.71 -0.84 14.73
N THR A 290 15.08 0.00 15.56
CA THR A 290 13.63 0.00 15.82
C THR A 290 13.22 1.31 16.49
N SER A 291 11.93 1.65 16.45
CA SER A 291 11.35 2.54 17.45
C SER A 291 11.23 1.83 18.81
N SER A 292 11.14 2.58 19.91
CA SER A 292 11.07 1.99 21.25
C SER A 292 9.85 1.08 21.42
N SER A 293 10.02 0.00 22.18
CA SER A 293 8.94 -0.90 22.59
C SER A 293 7.82 -0.16 23.34
N GLU A 294 8.17 0.86 24.13
CA GLU A 294 7.21 1.74 24.81
C GLU A 294 6.33 2.51 23.82
N ALA A 295 6.89 3.05 22.74
CA ALA A 295 6.12 3.76 21.72
C ALA A 295 5.11 2.83 21.02
N TYR A 296 5.54 1.61 20.68
CA TYR A 296 4.64 0.59 20.12
C TYR A 296 3.53 0.19 21.10
N TYR A 297 3.83 0.07 22.39
CA TYR A 297 2.82 -0.20 23.42
C TYR A 297 1.79 0.92 23.52
N LYS A 298 2.22 2.19 23.51
CA LYS A 298 1.32 3.36 23.54
C LYS A 298 0.39 3.39 22.33
N ALA A 299 0.93 3.16 21.13
CA ALA A 299 0.16 3.14 19.89
C ALA A 299 -0.87 2.00 19.85
N GLY A 300 -0.46 0.77 20.17
CA GLY A 300 -1.35 -0.40 20.15
C GLY A 300 -2.38 -0.46 21.30
N ASN A 301 -2.41 0.55 22.17
CA ASN A 301 -3.37 0.67 23.27
C ASN A 301 -4.18 1.97 23.11
N LYS A 302 -5.42 1.84 22.64
CA LYS A 302 -6.35 2.95 22.40
C LYS A 302 -6.56 3.83 23.64
N GLY A 303 -6.63 3.21 24.83
CA GLY A 303 -6.76 3.95 26.09
C GLY A 303 -5.53 4.78 26.44
N THR A 304 -4.33 4.25 26.20
CA THR A 304 -3.06 4.97 26.42
C THR A 304 -2.90 6.08 25.40
N SER A 305 -3.17 5.81 24.12
CA SER A 305 -3.20 6.83 23.06
C SER A 305 -4.15 7.98 23.42
N ARG A 306 -5.35 7.66 23.92
CA ARG A 306 -6.31 8.67 24.38
C ARG A 306 -5.77 9.53 25.52
N GLN A 307 -5.09 8.93 26.50
CA GLN A 307 -4.47 9.67 27.60
C GLN A 307 -3.34 10.60 27.13
N VAL A 308 -2.55 10.17 26.14
CA VAL A 308 -1.49 10.99 25.52
C VAL A 308 -2.10 12.21 24.81
N GLU A 309 -3.16 12.02 24.03
CA GLU A 309 -3.85 13.13 23.35
C GLU A 309 -4.49 14.10 24.34
N ALA A 310 -5.17 13.58 25.37
CA ALA A 310 -5.81 14.40 26.41
C ALA A 310 -4.80 15.24 27.21
N ALA A 311 -3.60 14.71 27.46
CA ALA A 311 -2.54 15.45 28.13
C ALA A 311 -2.02 16.61 27.27
N ALA A 312 -1.92 16.41 25.94
CA ALA A 312 -1.46 17.43 25.01
C ALA A 312 -2.45 18.61 24.87
N SER A 313 -3.75 18.33 24.99
CA SER A 313 -4.82 19.34 24.89
C SER A 313 -5.04 20.16 26.19
N GLY A 314 -4.17 20.02 27.20
CA GLY A 314 -4.26 20.79 28.45
C GLY A 314 -5.12 20.16 29.55
N GLY A 315 -5.34 18.85 29.49
CA GLY A 315 -6.15 18.09 30.45
C GLY A 315 -7.54 17.82 29.88
N GLY A 316 -7.76 16.57 29.44
CA GLY A 316 -8.95 16.13 28.71
C GLY A 316 -10.25 16.69 29.28
N THR A 317 -10.98 17.41 28.43
CA THR A 317 -12.35 17.81 28.76
C THR A 317 -13.24 16.56 28.77
N ASP A 318 -14.48 16.67 29.26
CA ASP A 318 -15.43 15.57 29.10
C ASP A 318 -15.71 15.21 27.63
N ASP A 319 -15.29 16.06 26.69
CA ASP A 319 -15.45 15.91 25.24
C ASP A 319 -14.35 15.07 24.57
N ASP A 320 -13.39 14.53 25.33
CA ASP A 320 -12.30 13.70 24.78
C ASP A 320 -12.44 12.21 25.12
N GLY A 321 -13.29 11.83 26.05
CA GLY A 321 -13.46 10.43 26.49
C GLY A 321 -12.71 10.07 27.78
N PHE A 322 -12.79 8.82 28.19
CA PHE A 322 -12.15 8.29 29.40
C PHE A 322 -11.86 6.79 29.31
N VAL A 323 -11.03 6.27 30.22
CA VAL A 323 -10.64 4.87 30.28
C VAL A 323 -11.04 4.27 31.63
N VAL A 324 -11.60 3.07 31.61
CA VAL A 324 -11.82 2.22 32.80
C VAL A 324 -10.94 0.98 32.69
N ARG A 325 -10.37 0.50 33.80
CA ARG A 325 -9.46 -0.67 33.78
C ARG A 325 -10.24 -1.98 33.72
N SER A 326 -11.46 -1.97 34.23
CA SER A 326 -12.42 -3.06 34.19
C SER A 326 -13.85 -2.52 34.23
N ALA A 327 -14.83 -3.40 33.99
CA ALA A 327 -16.24 -3.05 34.13
C ALA A 327 -16.63 -2.61 35.56
N ALA A 328 -15.88 -3.03 36.59
CA ALA A 328 -16.13 -2.65 37.97
C ALA A 328 -15.83 -1.17 38.26
N ASP A 329 -14.95 -0.53 37.47
CA ASP A 329 -14.55 0.86 37.69
C ASP A 329 -15.53 1.86 37.06
N LEU A 330 -16.55 1.38 36.34
CA LEU A 330 -17.45 2.24 35.59
C LEU A 330 -18.28 3.15 36.51
N ASP A 331 -18.74 2.65 37.65
CA ASP A 331 -19.55 3.46 38.59
C ASP A 331 -18.77 4.65 39.14
N ASP A 332 -17.51 4.45 39.52
CA ASP A 332 -16.63 5.51 39.98
C ASP A 332 -16.35 6.53 38.87
N ALA A 333 -16.14 6.04 37.63
CA ALA A 333 -15.93 6.90 36.48
C ALA A 333 -17.17 7.76 36.16
N LEU A 334 -18.37 7.18 36.21
CA LEU A 334 -19.64 7.90 36.00
C LEU A 334 -19.88 8.93 37.11
N ALA A 335 -19.61 8.57 38.37
CA ALA A 335 -19.71 9.48 39.50
C ALA A 335 -18.78 10.69 39.35
N ALA A 336 -17.53 10.49 38.90
CA ALA A 336 -16.58 11.56 38.62
C ALA A 336 -17.03 12.49 37.48
N LYS A 337 -17.80 11.96 36.52
CA LYS A 337 -18.35 12.75 35.41
C LYS A 337 -19.56 13.61 35.82
N GLN A 338 -20.22 13.32 36.94
CA GLN A 338 -21.32 14.13 37.48
C GLN A 338 -22.44 14.43 36.45
N GLY A 339 -22.77 13.45 35.60
CA GLY A 339 -23.80 13.60 34.57
C GLY A 339 -23.42 14.49 33.38
N ARG A 340 -22.15 14.88 33.22
CA ARG A 340 -21.67 15.70 32.10
C ARG A 340 -21.47 14.93 30.78
N LEU A 341 -21.65 13.61 30.79
CA LEU A 341 -21.51 12.80 29.58
C LEU A 341 -22.58 13.15 28.54
N ARG A 342 -22.15 13.35 27.30
CA ARG A 342 -23.01 13.64 26.16
C ARG A 342 -23.07 12.42 25.27
N TYR A 343 -24.27 11.89 25.08
CA TYR A 343 -24.53 10.78 24.18
C TYR A 343 -24.82 11.29 22.76
N PRO A 344 -24.56 10.48 21.71
CA PRO A 344 -24.06 9.11 21.77
C PRO A 344 -22.56 9.00 22.10
N LEU A 345 -22.18 7.88 22.72
CA LEU A 345 -20.80 7.50 23.02
C LEU A 345 -20.41 6.27 22.20
N VAL A 346 -19.11 6.02 22.06
CA VAL A 346 -18.53 4.80 21.49
C VAL A 346 -17.72 4.10 22.57
N VAL A 347 -17.94 2.80 22.71
CA VAL A 347 -17.25 1.93 23.68
C VAL A 347 -16.36 0.96 22.91
N LYS A 348 -15.08 0.90 23.25
CA LYS A 348 -14.10 0.02 22.59
C LYS A 348 -13.20 -0.70 23.62
N PRO A 349 -12.79 -1.95 23.38
CA PRO A 349 -11.65 -2.52 24.09
C PRO A 349 -10.39 -1.67 23.87
N CYS A 350 -9.54 -1.52 24.88
CA CYS A 350 -8.29 -0.74 24.73
C CYS A 350 -7.27 -1.41 23.79
N THR A 351 -7.36 -2.72 23.63
CA THR A 351 -6.51 -3.54 22.74
C THR A 351 -7.44 -4.36 21.85
N GLY A 352 -7.09 -4.62 20.60
CA GLY A 352 -7.93 -5.39 19.67
C GLY A 352 -7.75 -4.93 18.23
N TRP A 353 -8.47 -5.55 17.28
CA TRP A 353 -8.41 -5.25 15.85
C TRP A 353 -9.79 -5.48 15.19
N ASN A 354 -9.92 -5.13 13.91
CA ASN A 354 -11.15 -5.28 13.08
C ASN A 354 -12.41 -4.65 13.70
N SER A 355 -12.28 -3.54 14.44
CA SER A 355 -13.42 -2.89 15.11
C SER A 355 -14.26 -3.82 16.01
N ASP A 356 -13.63 -4.87 16.53
CA ASP A 356 -14.30 -5.89 17.30
C ASP A 356 -14.77 -5.36 18.67
N CYS A 357 -16.04 -5.64 19.00
CA CYS A 357 -16.73 -5.11 20.18
C CYS A 357 -16.77 -3.57 20.29
N VAL A 358 -16.63 -2.85 19.17
CA VAL A 358 -16.85 -1.39 19.09
C VAL A 358 -18.34 -1.12 18.93
N VAL A 359 -18.95 -0.39 19.86
CA VAL A 359 -20.39 -0.12 19.83
C VAL A 359 -20.73 1.32 20.19
N LYS A 360 -21.67 1.89 19.42
CA LYS A 360 -22.32 3.18 19.68
C LYS A 360 -23.47 3.01 20.66
N VAL A 361 -23.47 3.78 21.74
CA VAL A 361 -24.45 3.73 22.83
C VAL A 361 -25.12 5.09 23.01
N ARG A 362 -26.41 5.09 23.32
CA ARG A 362 -27.26 6.29 23.44
C ARG A 362 -27.56 6.72 24.85
N ASP A 363 -27.39 5.81 25.81
CA ASP A 363 -27.70 6.05 27.20
C ASP A 363 -26.83 5.21 28.15
N GLU A 364 -27.02 5.44 29.44
CA GLU A 364 -26.23 4.79 30.48
C GLU A 364 -26.48 3.26 30.57
N PRO A 365 -27.72 2.74 30.45
CA PRO A 365 -27.95 1.30 30.35
C PRO A 365 -27.17 0.64 29.21
N GLU A 366 -27.21 1.20 28.00
CA GLU A 366 -26.46 0.68 26.85
C GLU A 366 -24.94 0.77 27.09
N LEU A 367 -24.45 1.86 27.67
CA LEU A 367 -23.04 2.04 28.05
C LEU A 367 -22.56 0.94 29.01
N ARG A 368 -23.33 0.64 30.06
CA ARG A 368 -22.99 -0.40 31.04
C ARG A 368 -22.86 -1.78 30.39
N ALA A 369 -23.82 -2.15 29.55
CA ALA A 369 -23.80 -3.42 28.82
C ALA A 369 -22.58 -3.50 27.87
N ALA A 370 -22.30 -2.42 27.13
CA ALA A 370 -21.18 -2.37 26.20
C ALA A 370 -19.82 -2.46 26.91
N VAL A 371 -19.66 -1.80 28.06
CA VAL A 371 -18.41 -1.86 28.85
C VAL A 371 -18.15 -3.28 29.37
N VAL A 372 -19.19 -3.98 29.86
CA VAL A 372 -19.05 -5.39 30.28
C VAL A 372 -18.57 -6.24 29.13
N ARG A 373 -19.23 -6.17 27.97
CA ARG A 373 -18.86 -6.93 26.76
C ARG A 373 -17.42 -6.63 26.31
N ALA A 374 -17.07 -5.35 26.17
CA ALA A 374 -15.74 -4.93 25.75
C ALA A 374 -14.64 -5.39 26.73
N SER A 375 -14.91 -5.35 28.04
CA SER A 375 -13.96 -5.79 29.08
C SER A 375 -13.70 -7.30 29.06
N GLN A 376 -14.64 -8.10 28.56
CA GLN A 376 -14.52 -9.56 28.50
C GLN A 376 -13.83 -10.04 27.22
N ARG A 377 -13.84 -9.24 26.14
CA ARG A 377 -13.41 -9.67 24.80
C ARG A 377 -11.98 -10.22 24.77
N HIS A 378 -11.05 -9.55 25.45
CA HIS A 378 -9.64 -9.92 25.46
C HIS A 378 -9.13 -10.33 26.85
N ALA A 379 -10.02 -10.62 27.80
CA ALA A 379 -9.65 -11.03 29.16
C ALA A 379 -8.81 -12.32 29.20
N SER A 380 -9.04 -13.22 28.24
CA SER A 380 -8.38 -14.54 28.14
C SER A 380 -7.37 -14.65 26.99
N SER A 381 -7.08 -13.56 26.28
CA SER A 381 -6.13 -13.57 25.15
C SER A 381 -4.67 -13.69 25.63
N ALA A 382 -3.71 -13.86 24.72
CA ALA A 382 -2.28 -13.84 25.08
C ALA A 382 -1.84 -12.47 25.63
N ALA A 383 -2.38 -11.38 25.08
CA ALA A 383 -2.09 -10.00 25.48
C ALA A 383 -3.09 -9.43 26.51
N ARG A 384 -3.62 -10.30 27.39
CA ARG A 384 -4.74 -10.09 28.33
C ARG A 384 -5.03 -8.62 28.66
N SER A 385 -6.24 -8.17 28.37
CA SER A 385 -6.70 -6.82 28.74
C SER A 385 -8.20 -6.80 29.02
N THR A 386 -8.57 -6.13 30.10
CA THR A 386 -9.96 -5.83 30.48
C THR A 386 -10.30 -4.34 30.38
N SER A 387 -9.33 -3.53 29.95
CA SER A 387 -9.47 -2.08 29.91
C SER A 387 -10.35 -1.65 28.73
N VAL A 388 -11.19 -0.66 28.97
CA VAL A 388 -12.17 -0.17 28.00
C VAL A 388 -12.03 1.35 27.89
N VAL A 389 -12.05 1.84 26.66
CA VAL A 389 -12.09 3.28 26.36
C VAL A 389 -13.51 3.67 25.94
N VAL A 390 -13.99 4.76 26.50
CA VAL A 390 -15.31 5.34 26.22
C VAL A 390 -15.10 6.74 25.67
N GLU A 391 -15.57 6.97 24.45
CA GLU A 391 -15.31 8.18 23.68
C GLU A 391 -16.63 8.80 23.20
N PRO A 392 -16.73 10.11 22.96
CA PRO A 392 -17.87 10.65 22.24
C PRO A 392 -17.91 10.11 20.81
N TYR A 393 -19.12 9.83 20.32
CA TYR A 393 -19.31 9.59 18.90
C TYR A 393 -19.16 10.92 18.15
N VAL A 394 -18.24 10.97 17.18
CA VAL A 394 -18.04 12.14 16.32
C VAL A 394 -18.87 11.95 15.06
N ASP A 395 -19.86 12.82 14.89
CA ASP A 395 -20.72 12.86 13.70
C ASP A 395 -20.04 13.67 12.58
N GLY A 396 -19.03 13.05 11.96
CA GLY A 396 -18.29 13.59 10.83
C GLY A 396 -17.65 12.45 10.02
N PRO A 397 -17.15 12.74 8.80
CA PRO A 397 -16.53 11.73 7.95
C PRO A 397 -15.38 11.00 8.66
N GLU A 398 -15.36 9.67 8.54
CA GLU A 398 -14.24 8.83 8.96
C GLU A 398 -13.22 8.72 7.83
N ILE A 399 -11.95 8.72 8.21
CA ILE A 399 -10.82 8.61 7.28
C ILE A 399 -9.75 7.68 7.79
N ASP A 400 -9.14 6.99 6.84
CA ASP A 400 -7.85 6.36 6.98
C ASP A 400 -6.77 7.31 6.45
N ALA A 401 -5.78 7.60 7.29
CA ALA A 401 -4.59 8.34 6.89
C ALA A 401 -3.34 7.48 7.09
N ASN A 402 -2.69 7.14 5.99
CA ASN A 402 -1.48 6.32 5.98
C ASN A 402 -0.26 7.23 5.83
N PHE A 403 0.80 6.98 6.60
CA PHE A 403 1.98 7.83 6.66
C PHE A 403 3.26 7.04 6.42
N VAL A 404 4.21 7.67 5.72
CA VAL A 404 5.63 7.40 5.91
C VAL A 404 6.27 8.57 6.63
N VAL A 405 6.89 8.30 7.78
CA VAL A 405 7.66 9.27 8.56
C VAL A 405 9.12 8.83 8.63
N LEU A 406 10.05 9.77 8.49
CA LEU A 406 11.48 9.55 8.68
C LEU A 406 12.09 10.76 9.40
N ASP A 407 12.75 10.52 10.53
CA ASP A 407 13.40 11.55 11.36
C ASP A 407 12.48 12.72 11.73
N GLY A 408 11.19 12.41 11.93
CA GLY A 408 10.14 13.37 12.24
C GLY A 408 9.54 14.10 11.04
N ALA A 409 10.08 13.92 9.84
CA ALA A 409 9.50 14.46 8.62
C ALA A 409 8.48 13.49 8.01
N VAL A 410 7.28 13.98 7.70
CA VAL A 410 6.30 13.25 6.89
C VAL A 410 6.79 13.25 5.43
N LEU A 411 7.21 12.08 4.95
CA LEU A 411 7.66 11.90 3.57
C LEU A 411 6.51 11.62 2.60
N PHE A 412 5.47 10.94 3.09
CA PHE A 412 4.27 10.62 2.33
C PHE A 412 3.07 10.53 3.27
N CYS A 413 1.91 10.97 2.78
CA CYS A 413 0.63 10.76 3.42
C CYS A 413 -0.47 10.65 2.36
N ASP A 414 -1.21 9.54 2.37
CA ASP A 414 -2.48 9.40 1.66
C ASP A 414 -3.65 9.41 2.66
N VAL A 415 -4.74 10.06 2.27
CA VAL A 415 -5.98 10.14 3.04
C VAL A 415 -7.09 9.54 2.19
N THR A 416 -7.79 8.59 2.79
CA THR A 416 -8.81 7.76 2.17
C THR A 416 -10.11 7.95 2.93
N ASP A 417 -11.23 8.00 2.19
CA ASP A 417 -12.55 8.02 2.82
C ASP A 417 -12.90 6.63 3.33
N ASP A 418 -13.31 6.49 4.58
CA ASP A 418 -13.92 5.27 5.10
C ASP A 418 -15.44 5.46 5.18
N PHE A 419 -16.18 4.69 4.38
CA PHE A 419 -17.61 4.92 4.20
C PHE A 419 -18.43 4.48 5.40
N PRO A 420 -19.56 5.17 5.67
CA PRO A 420 -20.44 4.83 6.78
C PRO A 420 -20.85 3.36 6.80
N CYS A 421 -20.81 2.78 8.00
CA CYS A 421 -21.13 1.39 8.28
C CYS A 421 -22.49 1.27 8.99
N SER A 422 -22.89 0.06 9.39
CA SER A 422 -24.17 -0.16 10.09
C SER A 422 -24.23 0.53 11.46
N GLY A 423 -23.07 0.71 12.12
CA GLY A 423 -22.92 1.46 13.37
C GLY A 423 -23.12 2.98 13.26
N ASP A 424 -23.02 3.53 12.05
CA ASP A 424 -23.27 4.95 11.78
C ASP A 424 -24.74 5.27 11.55
N LEU A 425 -25.54 4.27 11.17
CA LEU A 425 -26.93 4.47 10.78
C LEU A 425 -27.78 4.91 11.97
N PRO A 426 -28.66 5.91 11.80
CA PRO A 426 -29.60 6.30 12.85
C PRO A 426 -30.52 5.14 13.25
N GLY A 427 -30.71 4.94 14.55
CA GLY A 427 -31.67 3.94 15.07
C GLY A 427 -31.09 2.53 15.22
N THR A 428 -29.85 2.28 14.82
CA THR A 428 -29.17 0.99 15.01
C THR A 428 -28.38 0.91 16.32
N GLU A 429 -28.39 1.97 17.13
CA GLU A 429 -27.58 2.03 18.35
C GLU A 429 -28.00 0.97 19.38
N GLY A 430 -27.01 0.37 20.05
CA GLY A 430 -27.23 -0.71 21.01
C GLY A 430 -27.69 -2.05 20.42
N THR A 431 -27.89 -2.16 19.10
CA THR A 431 -28.26 -3.43 18.45
C THR A 431 -27.05 -4.32 18.22
N GLU A 432 -27.22 -5.65 18.29
CA GLU A 432 -26.12 -6.62 18.10
C GLU A 432 -25.62 -6.68 16.64
N ALA A 433 -26.47 -6.30 15.67
CA ALA A 433 -26.13 -6.29 14.24
C ALA A 433 -25.37 -5.02 13.80
N ALA A 434 -25.41 -3.94 14.60
CA ALA A 434 -24.69 -2.71 14.30
C ALA A 434 -23.22 -2.83 14.68
N ASN A 435 -22.34 -2.65 13.70
CA ASN A 435 -20.90 -2.74 13.87
C ASN A 435 -20.19 -1.69 13.03
N PHE A 436 -18.89 -1.54 13.30
CA PHE A 436 -18.00 -0.64 12.58
C PHE A 436 -17.08 -1.40 11.62
N MET A 437 -17.63 -2.41 10.93
CA MET A 437 -16.93 -3.06 9.82
C MET A 437 -16.90 -2.14 8.61
N GLU A 438 -15.70 -1.97 8.05
CA GLU A 438 -15.46 -1.27 6.79
C GLU A 438 -16.38 -1.80 5.68
N THR A 439 -16.92 -0.89 4.86
CA THR A 439 -17.80 -1.26 3.75
C THR A 439 -17.17 -0.95 2.40
N LEU A 440 -16.66 0.27 2.26
CA LEU A 440 -16.03 0.80 1.06
C LEU A 440 -15.01 1.85 1.50
N MET A 441 -13.83 1.80 0.90
CA MET A 441 -12.84 2.88 1.02
C MET A 441 -12.59 3.51 -0.35
N ASP A 442 -12.57 4.84 -0.45
CA ASP A 442 -12.32 5.55 -1.72
C ASP A 442 -11.01 6.37 -1.67
N VAL A 443 -10.16 6.15 -2.68
CA VAL A 443 -8.84 6.76 -2.79
C VAL A 443 -8.79 7.61 -4.07
N PRO A 444 -8.56 8.94 -3.99
CA PRO A 444 -8.28 9.71 -2.79
C PRO A 444 -9.55 10.20 -2.09
N SER A 445 -9.42 10.60 -0.83
CA SER A 445 -10.51 11.23 -0.07
C SER A 445 -11.08 12.48 -0.75
N ALA A 446 -12.42 12.57 -0.75
CA ALA A 446 -13.19 13.73 -1.21
C ALA A 446 -13.29 14.87 -0.18
N LEU A 447 -12.61 14.76 0.98
CA LEU A 447 -12.53 15.84 1.95
C LEU A 447 -11.98 17.15 1.32
N PRO A 448 -12.44 18.31 1.81
CA PRO A 448 -11.85 19.60 1.45
C PRO A 448 -10.34 19.63 1.67
N ARG A 449 -9.61 20.33 0.80
CA ARG A 449 -8.14 20.38 0.84
C ARG A 449 -7.59 20.84 2.20
N GLU A 450 -8.23 21.82 2.83
CA GLU A 450 -7.81 22.30 4.15
C GLU A 450 -8.06 21.26 5.25
N GLU A 451 -9.17 20.52 5.18
CA GLU A 451 -9.45 19.44 6.14
C GLU A 451 -8.42 18.30 6.00
N LYS A 452 -8.05 17.92 4.77
CA LYS A 452 -6.96 16.95 4.55
C LYS A 452 -5.64 17.41 5.16
N ARG A 453 -5.32 18.71 5.12
CA ARG A 453 -4.12 19.26 5.78
C ARG A 453 -4.24 19.22 7.31
N VAL A 454 -5.39 19.62 7.86
CA VAL A 454 -5.65 19.56 9.30
C VAL A 454 -5.50 18.13 9.82
N MET A 455 -6.09 17.14 9.13
CA MET A 455 -5.95 15.73 9.50
C MET A 455 -4.50 15.26 9.42
N ARG A 456 -3.81 15.55 8.31
CA ARG A 456 -2.39 15.21 8.15
C ARG A 456 -1.53 15.76 9.29
N ASP A 457 -1.66 17.05 9.60
CA ASP A 457 -0.81 17.72 10.57
C ASP A 457 -1.12 17.29 12.01
N ALA A 458 -2.40 17.13 12.35
CA ALA A 458 -2.83 16.65 13.66
C ALA A 458 -2.34 15.22 13.93
N LEU A 459 -2.54 14.31 12.97
CA LEU A 459 -2.13 12.90 13.08
C LEU A 459 -0.61 12.74 13.09
N ALA A 460 0.14 13.52 12.30
CA ALA A 460 1.59 13.57 12.39
C ALA A 460 2.06 14.01 13.79
N GLY A 461 1.37 14.98 14.40
CA GLY A 461 1.59 15.38 15.78
C GLY A 461 1.28 14.26 16.78
N SER A 462 0.22 13.49 16.58
CA SER A 462 -0.11 12.32 17.44
C SER A 462 0.97 11.24 17.34
N ILE A 463 1.46 10.92 16.13
CA ILE A 463 2.57 9.98 15.89
C ILE A 463 3.82 10.41 16.69
N GLU A 464 4.15 11.70 16.65
CA GLU A 464 5.28 12.24 17.42
C GLU A 464 5.07 12.14 18.94
N ARG A 465 3.89 12.50 19.45
CA ARG A 465 3.56 12.41 20.88
C ARG A 465 3.61 10.98 21.42
N LEU A 466 3.27 10.00 20.58
CA LEU A 466 3.39 8.58 20.93
C LEU A 466 4.85 8.10 21.01
N GLY A 467 5.82 8.91 20.54
CA GLY A 467 7.25 8.66 20.66
C GLY A 467 7.90 8.17 19.37
N PHE A 468 7.24 8.29 18.22
CA PHE A 468 7.79 7.85 16.94
C PHE A 468 8.48 8.99 16.19
N ARG A 469 9.63 8.64 15.59
CA ARG A 469 10.35 9.53 14.66
C ARG A 469 10.41 8.97 13.25
N SER A 470 10.38 7.65 13.11
CA SER A 470 10.43 6.99 11.81
C SER A 470 9.52 5.78 11.81
N GLY A 471 8.84 5.52 10.70
CA GLY A 471 7.89 4.41 10.61
C GLY A 471 6.95 4.52 9.42
N VAL A 472 6.19 3.44 9.23
CA VAL A 472 4.94 3.46 8.46
C VAL A 472 3.80 3.38 9.48
N PHE A 473 2.79 4.22 9.31
CA PHE A 473 1.65 4.30 10.22
C PHE A 473 0.36 4.27 9.43
N HIS A 474 -0.64 3.60 9.99
CA HIS A 474 -2.02 3.64 9.54
C HIS A 474 -2.84 4.24 10.68
N CYS A 475 -3.45 5.39 10.43
CA CYS A 475 -4.19 6.13 11.45
C CYS A 475 -5.65 6.24 11.03
N GLU A 476 -6.54 5.93 11.97
CA GLU A 476 -7.99 6.06 11.81
C GLU A 476 -8.45 7.28 12.61
N ALA A 477 -9.28 8.12 12.01
CA ALA A 477 -9.80 9.31 12.67
C ALA A 477 -11.13 9.78 12.06
N ARG A 478 -11.87 10.58 12.82
CA ARG A 478 -13.02 11.32 12.32
C ARG A 478 -12.77 12.82 12.28
N VAL A 479 -13.33 13.47 11.27
CA VAL A 479 -13.26 14.93 11.11
C VAL A 479 -14.39 15.58 11.89
N ARG A 480 -14.10 16.03 13.12
CA ARG A 480 -15.04 16.78 13.95
C ARG A 480 -15.27 18.16 13.33
N GLY A 481 -16.53 18.58 13.20
CA GLY A 481 -16.85 19.90 12.64
C GLY A 481 -16.68 20.01 11.12
N SER A 482 -16.59 18.89 10.40
CA SER A 482 -16.32 18.88 8.96
C SER A 482 -17.34 19.67 8.14
N GLY A 483 -16.83 20.44 7.19
CA GLY A 483 -17.59 21.04 6.11
C GLY A 483 -18.00 20.05 5.02
N ALA A 484 -17.75 18.75 5.18
CA ALA A 484 -18.25 17.68 4.31
C ALA A 484 -19.13 16.69 5.10
N ARG A 485 -20.03 16.01 4.38
CA ARG A 485 -20.87 14.93 4.92
C ARG A 485 -21.22 13.92 3.84
N TYR A 486 -21.50 12.69 4.24
CA TYR A 486 -22.07 11.71 3.33
C TYR A 486 -23.52 12.07 2.98
N VAL A 487 -23.85 12.01 1.69
CA VAL A 487 -25.17 12.31 1.13
C VAL A 487 -25.55 11.24 0.11
N VAL A 488 -26.79 10.75 0.18
CA VAL A 488 -27.37 9.89 -0.87
C VAL A 488 -27.88 10.78 -1.98
N ASP A 489 -27.37 10.60 -3.20
CA ASP A 489 -27.87 11.29 -4.38
C ASP A 489 -29.30 10.80 -4.71
N PRO A 490 -30.31 11.69 -4.74
CA PRO A 490 -31.69 11.28 -4.96
C PRO A 490 -31.95 10.77 -6.39
N ALA A 491 -31.08 11.09 -7.36
CA ALA A 491 -31.29 10.69 -8.75
C ALA A 491 -30.96 9.22 -9.00
N ASP A 492 -29.93 8.69 -8.34
CA ASP A 492 -29.46 7.32 -8.55
C ASP A 492 -29.17 6.52 -7.28
N GLY A 493 -29.41 7.08 -6.08
CA GLY A 493 -29.24 6.42 -4.79
C GLY A 493 -27.78 6.21 -4.39
N LEU A 494 -26.83 6.93 -4.98
CA LEU A 494 -25.40 6.78 -4.70
C LEU A 494 -25.01 7.56 -3.44
N LEU A 495 -24.45 6.88 -2.44
CA LEU A 495 -23.87 7.53 -1.26
C LEU A 495 -22.50 8.10 -1.62
N ASP A 496 -22.26 9.37 -1.32
CA ASP A 496 -20.99 10.04 -1.60
C ASP A 496 -20.67 11.11 -0.55
N LEU A 497 -19.40 11.36 -0.32
CA LEU A 497 -18.91 12.43 0.55
C LEU A 497 -18.95 13.75 -0.21
N ARG A 498 -19.75 14.70 0.25
CA ARG A 498 -19.95 16.00 -0.40
C ARG A 498 -19.74 17.15 0.56
N VAL A 499 -19.20 18.25 0.02
CA VAL A 499 -19.13 19.52 0.75
C VAL A 499 -20.54 20.01 1.07
N ARG A 500 -20.71 20.46 2.30
CA ARG A 500 -21.96 20.99 2.85
C ARG A 500 -22.29 22.33 2.20
N GLU A 501 -23.49 22.42 1.62
CA GLU A 501 -24.00 23.69 1.08
C GLU A 501 -24.47 24.65 2.18
N ASP A 502 -24.87 24.12 3.33
CA ASP A 502 -25.33 24.86 4.52
C ASP A 502 -24.19 25.43 5.38
N GLY A 503 -22.94 25.23 4.96
CA GLY A 503 -21.74 25.61 5.70
C GLY A 503 -21.28 24.53 6.70
N ALA A 504 -20.04 24.68 7.18
CA ALA A 504 -19.48 23.78 8.17
C ALA A 504 -20.16 23.99 9.54
N PRO A 505 -20.45 22.90 10.29
CA PRO A 505 -21.06 22.99 11.61
C PRO A 505 -20.10 23.57 12.68
N GLY A 506 -18.80 23.64 12.38
CA GLY A 506 -17.78 24.22 13.25
C GLY A 506 -16.43 24.30 12.55
N GLU A 507 -15.37 24.57 13.32
CA GLU A 507 -14.00 24.47 12.82
C GLU A 507 -13.59 22.99 12.75
N ALA A 508 -13.09 22.58 11.59
CA ALA A 508 -12.67 21.19 11.36
C ALA A 508 -11.48 20.84 12.27
N SER A 509 -11.56 19.71 12.96
CA SER A 509 -10.50 19.20 13.82
C SER A 509 -10.43 17.67 13.76
N CYS A 510 -9.25 17.12 14.02
CA CYS A 510 -9.01 15.69 14.03
C CYS A 510 -9.45 15.09 15.37
N PHE A 511 -10.32 14.09 15.33
CA PHE A 511 -10.59 13.21 16.46
C PHE A 511 -9.97 11.84 16.18
N LEU A 512 -8.80 11.58 16.75
CA LEU A 512 -8.07 10.33 16.59
C LEU A 512 -8.87 9.16 17.18
N HIS A 513 -8.96 8.06 16.41
CA HIS A 513 -9.48 6.77 16.89
C HIS A 513 -8.35 5.80 17.23
N GLU A 514 -7.38 5.64 16.32
CA GLU A 514 -6.26 4.71 16.53
C GLU A 514 -5.04 5.10 15.68
N VAL A 515 -3.85 4.79 16.20
CA VAL A 515 -2.58 4.80 15.45
C VAL A 515 -2.02 3.40 15.44
N ASN A 516 -2.09 2.73 14.29
CA ASN A 516 -1.45 1.45 14.04
C ASN A 516 -0.03 1.70 13.48
N ALA A 517 1.02 1.42 14.27
CA ALA A 517 2.42 1.68 13.91
C ALA A 517 3.03 0.65 12.94
N ARG A 518 2.28 0.34 11.89
CA ARG A 518 2.58 -0.62 10.81
C ARG A 518 2.02 -0.10 9.48
N THR A 519 2.31 -0.86 8.43
CA THR A 519 1.61 -0.71 7.15
C THR A 519 0.09 -0.90 7.33
N PRO A 520 -0.74 -0.27 6.50
CA PRO A 520 -2.18 -0.58 6.49
C PRO A 520 -2.43 -2.03 6.06
N GLY A 521 -3.71 -2.44 6.02
CA GLY A 521 -4.10 -3.74 5.49
C GLY A 521 -3.52 -4.01 4.09
N TYR A 522 -3.36 -5.28 3.73
CA TYR A 522 -2.70 -5.67 2.47
C TYR A 522 -3.34 -4.99 1.25
N ILE A 523 -4.68 -4.99 1.18
CA ILE A 523 -5.42 -4.37 0.08
C ILE A 523 -5.18 -2.87 -0.02
N ASN A 524 -5.07 -2.18 1.11
CA ASN A 524 -4.75 -0.74 1.19
C ASN A 524 -3.29 -0.46 0.80
N CYS A 525 -2.37 -1.37 1.09
CA CYS A 525 -0.98 -1.29 0.59
C CYS A 525 -0.92 -1.42 -0.94
N VAL A 526 -1.73 -2.31 -1.51
CA VAL A 526 -1.84 -2.47 -2.97
C VAL A 526 -2.46 -1.21 -3.58
N ALA A 527 -3.53 -0.66 -2.99
CA ALA A 527 -4.16 0.57 -3.44
C ALA A 527 -3.18 1.76 -3.46
N ALA A 528 -2.40 1.96 -2.39
CA ALA A 528 -1.39 3.03 -2.34
C ALA A 528 -0.28 2.85 -3.40
N LEU A 529 0.15 1.61 -3.65
CA LEU A 529 1.12 1.30 -4.71
C LEU A 529 0.58 1.65 -6.09
N LEU A 530 -0.66 1.26 -6.39
CA LEU A 530 -1.31 1.49 -7.67
C LEU A 530 -1.65 2.97 -7.90
N ALA A 531 -2.24 3.62 -6.90
CA ALA A 531 -2.69 5.00 -6.99
C ALA A 531 -1.51 5.99 -6.99
N HIS A 532 -0.52 5.78 -6.13
CA HIS A 532 0.53 6.78 -5.85
C HIS A 532 1.96 6.30 -6.17
N GLY A 533 2.18 5.02 -6.45
CA GLY A 533 3.51 4.48 -6.69
C GLY A 533 4.36 4.31 -5.41
N VAL A 534 3.75 4.30 -4.23
CA VAL A 534 4.44 4.15 -2.93
C VAL A 534 4.24 2.74 -2.39
N ASP A 535 5.34 2.01 -2.20
CA ASP A 535 5.31 0.65 -1.66
C ASP A 535 5.61 0.66 -0.15
N TYR A 536 4.55 0.64 0.66
CA TYR A 536 4.65 0.64 2.11
C TYR A 536 5.48 -0.53 2.67
N TYR A 537 5.45 -1.71 2.04
CA TYR A 537 6.24 -2.85 2.50
C TYR A 537 7.73 -2.66 2.22
N ALA A 538 8.08 -2.11 1.06
CA ALA A 538 9.46 -1.77 0.74
C ALA A 538 10.04 -0.75 1.74
N VAL A 539 9.26 0.29 2.05
CA VAL A 539 9.64 1.31 3.04
C VAL A 539 9.77 0.68 4.44
N ARG A 540 8.81 -0.15 4.86
CA ARG A 540 8.86 -0.84 6.17
C ARG A 540 10.09 -1.73 6.32
N LEU A 541 10.46 -2.46 5.26
CA LEU A 541 11.67 -3.27 5.22
C LEU A 541 12.94 -2.42 5.36
N LEU A 542 13.03 -1.30 4.65
CA LEU A 542 14.18 -0.41 4.72
C LEU A 542 14.32 0.29 6.07
N LEU A 543 13.20 0.66 6.71
CA LEU A 543 13.20 1.24 8.06
C LEU A 543 13.77 0.27 9.10
N SER A 544 13.63 -1.04 8.92
CA SER A 544 14.24 -2.05 9.79
C SER A 544 15.78 -2.09 9.72
N LEU A 545 16.38 -1.41 8.74
CA LEU A 545 17.83 -1.30 8.56
C LEU A 545 18.40 -0.01 9.18
N GLY A 546 17.56 0.85 9.77
CA GLY A 546 17.98 2.12 10.37
C GLY A 546 18.59 3.09 9.33
N PRO A 547 19.59 3.91 9.73
CA PRO A 547 20.18 4.93 8.85
C PRO A 547 20.74 4.40 7.51
N GLU A 548 21.09 3.11 7.45
CA GLU A 548 21.51 2.47 6.19
C GLU A 548 20.36 2.32 5.17
N GLY A 549 19.10 2.49 5.56
CA GLY A 549 17.93 2.45 4.70
C GLY A 549 17.45 3.83 4.22
N ASP A 550 17.83 4.91 4.91
CA ASP A 550 17.18 6.23 4.81
C ASP A 550 17.13 6.82 3.40
N ASP A 551 18.23 6.75 2.64
CA ASP A 551 18.26 7.28 1.27
C ASP A 551 17.22 6.60 0.37
N ARG A 552 17.05 5.29 0.55
CA ARG A 552 16.07 4.49 -0.20
C ARG A 552 14.65 4.72 0.34
N VAL A 553 14.48 4.93 1.65
CA VAL A 553 13.20 5.35 2.23
C VAL A 553 12.77 6.67 1.59
N ARG A 554 13.62 7.70 1.61
CA ARG A 554 13.34 9.00 0.99
C ARG A 554 13.02 8.90 -0.50
N ALA A 555 13.70 8.03 -1.24
CA ALA A 555 13.43 7.86 -2.67
C ALA A 555 12.12 7.10 -2.94
N LEU A 556 11.85 6.01 -2.21
CA LEU A 556 10.69 5.15 -2.43
C LEU A 556 9.40 5.66 -1.80
N SER A 557 9.47 6.65 -0.90
CA SER A 557 8.31 7.36 -0.38
C SER A 557 7.81 8.49 -1.27
N GLN A 558 8.49 8.81 -2.38
CA GLN A 558 8.02 9.85 -3.29
C GLN A 558 6.84 9.33 -4.11
N PRO A 559 5.64 9.93 -4.01
CA PRO A 559 4.51 9.55 -4.83
C PRO A 559 4.74 9.96 -6.29
N PHE A 560 3.79 9.69 -7.17
CA PHE A 560 3.76 10.30 -8.50
C PHE A 560 3.81 11.84 -8.40
N LEU A 561 4.42 12.48 -9.41
CA LEU A 561 4.60 13.93 -9.43
C LEU A 561 3.25 14.64 -9.22
N HIS A 562 3.28 15.70 -8.41
CA HIS A 562 2.11 16.45 -7.93
C HIS A 562 1.24 15.74 -6.89
N GLY A 563 1.52 14.48 -6.54
CA GLY A 563 0.80 13.73 -5.51
C GLY A 563 -0.60 13.26 -5.92
N GLU A 564 -1.05 13.61 -7.13
CA GLU A 564 -2.35 13.19 -7.64
C GLU A 564 -2.32 11.71 -8.05
N PRO A 565 -3.30 10.91 -7.59
CA PRO A 565 -3.35 9.50 -7.93
C PRO A 565 -3.54 9.29 -9.43
N GLN A 566 -3.18 8.10 -9.91
CA GLN A 566 -3.34 7.74 -11.32
C GLN A 566 -4.81 7.60 -11.76
N TYR A 567 -5.65 7.09 -10.87
CA TYR A 567 -7.09 6.90 -11.05
C TYR A 567 -7.76 6.97 -9.68
N VAL A 568 -9.09 7.08 -9.66
CA VAL A 568 -9.85 6.90 -8.43
C VAL A 568 -10.01 5.41 -8.19
N LEU A 569 -9.72 4.97 -6.97
CA LEU A 569 -9.89 3.58 -6.54
C LEU A 569 -11.02 3.48 -5.53
N GLY A 570 -11.80 2.41 -5.68
CA GLY A 570 -12.77 1.97 -4.70
C GLY A 570 -12.39 0.58 -4.20
N ILE A 571 -12.23 0.45 -2.89
CA ILE A 571 -11.90 -0.80 -2.22
C ILE A 571 -13.17 -1.33 -1.59
N SER A 572 -13.84 -2.23 -2.30
CA SER A 572 -15.07 -2.87 -1.85
C SER A 572 -14.77 -4.02 -0.88
N VAL A 573 -15.33 -3.95 0.32
CA VAL A 573 -15.35 -5.06 1.28
C VAL A 573 -16.55 -5.95 0.99
N LEU A 574 -16.30 -7.23 0.70
CA LEU A 574 -17.35 -8.20 0.36
C LEU A 574 -17.79 -8.92 1.64
N ALA A 575 -18.82 -8.38 2.30
CA ALA A 575 -19.38 -8.96 3.52
C ALA A 575 -20.08 -10.30 3.24
N PRO A 576 -20.12 -11.23 4.21
CA PRO A 576 -20.87 -12.48 4.09
C PRO A 576 -22.37 -12.22 4.09
N THR A 577 -23.09 -12.81 3.13
CA THR A 577 -24.55 -12.72 2.99
C THR A 577 -25.28 -13.97 3.50
N LYS A 578 -24.55 -15.09 3.62
CA LYS A 578 -25.01 -16.43 4.02
C LYS A 578 -24.01 -17.06 4.99
N SER A 579 -24.48 -17.80 5.98
CA SER A 579 -23.63 -18.60 6.87
C SER A 579 -23.52 -20.05 6.38
N GLY A 580 -22.34 -20.66 6.51
CA GLY A 580 -22.13 -22.07 6.16
C GLY A 580 -20.67 -22.40 5.89
N VAL A 581 -20.43 -23.51 5.21
CA VAL A 581 -19.08 -23.90 4.74
C VAL A 581 -18.90 -23.49 3.29
N MET A 582 -17.86 -22.71 3.01
CA MET A 582 -17.57 -22.21 1.66
C MET A 582 -17.41 -23.36 0.67
N GLY A 583 -18.16 -23.31 -0.44
CA GLY A 583 -18.11 -24.27 -1.54
C GLY A 583 -17.30 -23.80 -2.74
N SER A 584 -17.15 -22.48 -2.92
CA SER A 584 -16.31 -21.88 -3.96
C SER A 584 -14.84 -22.03 -3.64
N ASP A 585 -14.03 -22.39 -4.65
CA ASP A 585 -12.57 -22.49 -4.48
C ASP A 585 -11.96 -21.08 -4.37
N ASP A 586 -12.47 -20.13 -5.16
CA ASP A 586 -12.12 -18.72 -5.12
C ASP A 586 -13.35 -17.89 -5.49
N ALA A 587 -14.13 -17.52 -4.48
CA ALA A 587 -15.43 -16.87 -4.67
C ALA A 587 -15.33 -15.56 -5.46
N VAL A 588 -14.29 -14.76 -5.22
CA VAL A 588 -14.12 -13.47 -5.90
C VAL A 588 -13.72 -13.68 -7.35
N ARG A 589 -12.79 -14.60 -7.65
CA ARG A 589 -12.43 -14.93 -9.03
C ARG A 589 -13.60 -15.50 -9.82
N GLU A 590 -14.33 -16.46 -9.25
CA GLU A 590 -15.53 -17.04 -9.88
C GLU A 590 -16.56 -15.95 -10.22
N PHE A 591 -16.80 -15.01 -9.31
CA PHE A 591 -17.67 -13.86 -9.53
C PHE A 591 -17.17 -12.97 -10.69
N LEU A 592 -15.89 -12.60 -10.69
CA LEU A 592 -15.32 -11.73 -11.73
C LEU A 592 -15.33 -12.40 -13.11
N ASP A 593 -15.05 -13.70 -13.19
CA ASP A 593 -15.12 -14.46 -14.44
C ASP A 593 -16.55 -14.50 -15.02
N ALA A 594 -17.56 -14.53 -14.15
CA ALA A 594 -18.97 -14.45 -14.54
C ALA A 594 -19.43 -13.03 -14.93
N ASN A 595 -18.68 -11.98 -14.57
CA ASN A 595 -19.04 -10.58 -14.77
C ASN A 595 -17.92 -9.81 -15.51
N PRO A 596 -17.66 -10.10 -16.80
CA PRO A 596 -16.56 -9.49 -17.55
C PRO A 596 -16.71 -7.96 -17.73
N ASP A 597 -17.94 -7.44 -17.66
CA ASP A 597 -18.22 -6.00 -17.67
C ASP A 597 -17.67 -5.29 -16.44
N LEU A 598 -17.66 -5.94 -15.27
CA LEU A 598 -17.05 -5.43 -14.04
C LEU A 598 -15.56 -5.78 -13.96
N LYS A 599 -15.18 -7.00 -14.32
CA LYS A 599 -13.80 -7.50 -14.25
C LYS A 599 -12.79 -6.59 -14.94
N ARG A 600 -13.16 -5.98 -16.08
CA ARG A 600 -12.29 -5.05 -16.82
C ARG A 600 -11.93 -3.77 -16.04
N HIS A 601 -12.69 -3.43 -15.00
CA HIS A 601 -12.43 -2.28 -14.11
C HIS A 601 -11.73 -2.70 -12.81
N VAL A 602 -11.54 -4.00 -12.57
CA VAL A 602 -10.89 -4.51 -11.36
C VAL A 602 -9.39 -4.60 -11.58
N VAL A 603 -8.63 -3.86 -10.77
CA VAL A 603 -7.16 -3.84 -10.83
C VAL A 603 -6.53 -4.80 -9.82
N HIS A 604 -7.27 -5.17 -8.77
CA HIS A 604 -6.84 -6.19 -7.81
C HIS A 604 -8.03 -6.81 -7.09
N TYR A 605 -7.89 -8.04 -6.61
CA TYR A 605 -8.84 -8.67 -5.71
C TYR A 605 -8.13 -9.62 -4.74
N GLN A 606 -8.80 -9.94 -3.64
CA GLN A 606 -8.34 -10.92 -2.66
C GLN A 606 -9.52 -11.75 -2.17
N THR A 607 -9.37 -13.06 -2.14
CA THR A 607 -10.31 -13.97 -1.46
C THR A 607 -9.80 -14.25 -0.05
N VAL A 608 -10.69 -14.13 0.94
CA VAL A 608 -10.37 -14.30 2.36
C VAL A 608 -10.93 -15.61 2.89
N LYS A 609 -12.08 -16.05 2.36
CA LYS A 609 -12.72 -17.32 2.71
C LYS A 609 -12.65 -18.29 1.55
N GLU A 610 -11.85 -19.33 1.70
CA GLU A 610 -11.65 -20.39 0.71
C GLU A 610 -12.53 -21.62 1.02
N LYS A 611 -12.60 -22.54 0.06
CA LYS A 611 -13.41 -23.76 0.18
C LYS A 611 -13.10 -24.55 1.44
N GLY A 612 -14.16 -24.97 2.13
CA GLY A 612 -14.06 -25.73 3.38
C GLY A 612 -13.96 -24.84 4.62
N GLU A 613 -13.73 -23.53 4.47
CA GLU A 613 -13.72 -22.61 5.60
C GLU A 613 -15.14 -22.19 6.01
N VAL A 614 -15.29 -21.87 7.29
CA VAL A 614 -16.55 -21.38 7.84
C VAL A 614 -16.75 -19.91 7.49
N VAL A 615 -17.93 -19.62 6.94
CA VAL A 615 -18.46 -18.28 6.71
C VAL A 615 -19.50 -18.00 7.78
N GLN A 616 -19.24 -17.01 8.65
CA GLN A 616 -20.05 -16.77 9.85
C GLN A 616 -21.44 -16.13 9.57
N GLY A 617 -21.69 -15.65 8.35
CA GLY A 617 -22.95 -15.00 7.96
C GLY A 617 -23.11 -13.56 8.46
N PRO A 618 -24.17 -12.85 8.03
CA PRO A 618 -24.34 -11.42 8.26
C PRO A 618 -24.65 -11.03 9.72
N ASP A 619 -25.22 -11.94 10.50
CA ASP A 619 -25.61 -11.69 11.90
C ASP A 619 -24.49 -12.02 12.91
N SER A 620 -23.30 -12.39 12.44
CA SER A 620 -22.19 -12.75 13.31
C SER A 620 -21.58 -11.53 14.01
N SER A 621 -21.20 -11.73 15.27
CA SER A 621 -20.36 -10.77 16.01
C SER A 621 -18.89 -10.81 15.56
N GLU A 622 -18.47 -11.85 14.85
CA GLU A 622 -17.14 -11.92 14.25
C GLU A 622 -17.12 -11.24 12.89
N LEU A 623 -16.35 -10.16 12.80
CA LEU A 623 -16.28 -9.29 11.63
C LEU A 623 -15.27 -9.83 10.60
N TRP A 624 -15.67 -10.86 9.85
CA TRP A 624 -14.91 -11.40 8.71
C TRP A 624 -15.61 -11.14 7.38
N CYS A 625 -14.87 -10.68 6.38
CA CYS A 625 -15.34 -10.58 5.00
C CYS A 625 -15.06 -11.88 4.22
N VAL A 626 -15.73 -12.04 3.09
CA VAL A 626 -15.47 -13.13 2.12
C VAL A 626 -14.29 -12.77 1.22
N GLY A 627 -14.10 -11.49 0.92
CA GLY A 627 -13.01 -10.99 0.10
C GLY A 627 -13.03 -9.48 -0.08
N TYR A 628 -12.12 -9.00 -0.92
CA TYR A 628 -11.96 -7.60 -1.29
C TYR A 628 -11.82 -7.47 -2.81
N VAL A 629 -12.31 -6.34 -3.36
CA VAL A 629 -12.12 -5.97 -4.76
C VAL A 629 -11.68 -4.51 -4.83
N ILE A 630 -10.63 -4.22 -5.61
CA ILE A 630 -10.25 -2.85 -5.97
C ILE A 630 -10.74 -2.58 -7.39
N VAL A 631 -11.73 -1.69 -7.51
CA VAL A 631 -12.14 -1.13 -8.80
C VAL A 631 -11.37 0.16 -9.07
N ALA A 632 -11.07 0.43 -10.33
CA ALA A 632 -10.43 1.67 -10.77
C ALA A 632 -11.29 2.40 -11.80
N SER A 633 -11.44 3.71 -11.61
CA SER A 633 -12.08 4.62 -12.56
C SER A 633 -11.13 5.73 -13.00
N ARG A 634 -11.02 5.90 -14.32
CA ARG A 634 -10.34 7.04 -14.94
C ARG A 634 -11.29 8.19 -15.26
N GLU A 635 -12.60 7.95 -15.31
CA GLU A 635 -13.60 8.99 -15.52
C GLU A 635 -13.82 9.84 -14.26
N GLY A 636 -13.67 9.21 -13.09
CA GLY A 636 -13.68 9.88 -11.79
C GLY A 636 -14.57 9.19 -10.77
N ARG A 637 -14.64 9.80 -9.59
CA ARG A 637 -15.24 9.22 -8.39
C ARG A 637 -16.66 8.70 -8.57
N ARG A 638 -17.53 9.43 -9.28
CA ARG A 638 -18.93 9.01 -9.47
C ARG A 638 -19.03 7.68 -10.24
N GLU A 639 -18.16 7.44 -11.23
CA GLU A 639 -18.12 6.16 -11.93
C GLU A 639 -17.57 5.07 -11.01
N CYS A 640 -16.50 5.35 -10.28
CA CYS A 640 -15.90 4.43 -9.29
C CYS A 640 -16.96 3.89 -8.30
N LEU A 641 -17.66 4.81 -7.63
CA LEU A 641 -18.70 4.45 -6.65
C LEU A 641 -19.86 3.65 -7.27
N LYS A 642 -20.19 3.88 -8.55
CA LYS A 642 -21.19 3.07 -9.27
C LYS A 642 -20.68 1.66 -9.51
N LEU A 643 -19.43 1.50 -9.93
CA LEU A 643 -18.79 0.20 -10.13
C LEU A 643 -18.73 -0.59 -8.83
N ASP A 644 -18.32 0.03 -7.71
CA ASP A 644 -18.31 -0.61 -6.39
C ASP A 644 -19.69 -1.08 -5.95
N ARG A 645 -20.72 -0.24 -6.17
CA ARG A 645 -22.09 -0.60 -5.84
C ARG A 645 -22.55 -1.81 -6.66
N GLU A 646 -22.21 -1.88 -7.95
CA GLU A 646 -22.55 -3.01 -8.80
C GLU A 646 -21.79 -4.28 -8.40
N VAL A 647 -20.50 -4.18 -8.04
CA VAL A 647 -19.72 -5.29 -7.47
C VAL A 647 -20.40 -5.84 -6.22
N ARG A 648 -20.64 -5.00 -5.21
CA ARG A 648 -21.24 -5.44 -3.95
C ARG A 648 -22.67 -5.99 -4.10
N LYS A 649 -23.44 -5.45 -5.05
CA LYS A 649 -24.82 -5.90 -5.32
C LYS A 649 -24.88 -7.25 -6.03
N ARG A 650 -23.94 -7.52 -6.94
CA ARG A 650 -23.94 -8.74 -7.78
C ARG A 650 -23.08 -9.87 -7.19
N PHE A 651 -22.20 -9.56 -6.24
CA PHE A 651 -21.34 -10.55 -5.61
C PHE A 651 -22.16 -11.63 -4.90
N ASP A 652 -21.84 -12.88 -5.18
CA ASP A 652 -22.43 -14.05 -4.55
C ASP A 652 -21.37 -15.17 -4.49
N TYR A 653 -21.58 -16.14 -3.62
CA TYR A 653 -20.69 -17.27 -3.40
C TYR A 653 -21.48 -18.53 -3.08
N LYS A 654 -20.87 -19.70 -3.32
CA LYS A 654 -21.52 -21.00 -3.11
C LYS A 654 -21.15 -21.56 -1.75
N LEU A 655 -22.10 -22.24 -1.10
CA LEU A 655 -21.85 -23.06 0.08
C LEU A 655 -21.87 -24.55 -0.29
N LEU A 656 -21.18 -25.42 0.46
CA LEU A 656 -21.10 -26.86 0.16
C LEU A 656 -22.46 -27.60 0.25
N GLU A 657 -23.47 -26.99 0.85
CA GLU A 657 -24.81 -27.58 1.02
C GLU A 657 -25.85 -27.00 0.03
N GLU A 658 -25.41 -26.17 -0.94
CA GLU A 658 -26.25 -25.59 -2.01
C GLU A 658 -26.20 -26.36 -3.34
#